data_AF-A0AAV0UX04-F1
#
_entry.id   AF-A0AAV0UX04-F1
#
_cell.length_a   1.000
_cell.length_b   1.000
_cell.length_c   1.000
_cell.angle_alpha   90.00
_cell.angle_beta   90.00
_cell.angle_gamma   90.00
#
_symmetry.space_group_name_H-M   'P 1'
#
loop_
_entity.id
_entity.type
_entity.pdbx_description
1 polymer ?
#
loop_
_entity_poly.entity_id
_entity_poly.type
_entity_poly.pdbx_seq_one_letter_code
_entity_poly.pdbx_strand_id
1 'polypeptide(L)'
;MSPTAAPSSVHLRPLLAACVSASALGGRVLREVVERHVALDLVSKQDGTYDPQTVADRRSQQRIVHALRHSFPHVTIVGEEGELGPPRPEDQLQCDLCALDDVAFSSSCKGAEGLSSGEVNGPLDWTELVLWVDPLDGTKRFAAGLHDEVSVLIGISYRQRPLAGVVHLPFKGTHGVTYWGGPSVGVFCSTYEDSSAQTLTHVKLSKETMMYPKRQLICTVSSTTCDQADKALQLLGPETVRTGGATGTMVLSVVTGASDAFFRFKAATRKWDICAVEPLLEGLGGKLTDTQGNAYTYDHIGNAPEFDNERGLLASLEPAVHQMLLDAYANVSLLSALDGREMAPQWFQECVFVGRQVVSVNLVPASAHYGKQSAVATLDVHFNDRDKRRTTRVFLKKAVKNELPPRTAAQWTRDIASYRAEATFYARYAPLLQQRGVSLIRPLAVFQSDAAGTCTTNLVAKDTTIPECQAHCSAPINFMLLLECLGSAPPASSSLDDLQSLATYEAADRLELVDTKQALRYLAHLHASTWGLHALDDIKGGEPMAEACWWMLSKRGETEVARALHIWPQMLRNWESVFESETELPSLAELTSLGERMVQEAAYVNACLTVHAAASVRTFVHGDFKSANLFFESQSRDVVAFDWQWSGMGLGAMDVATLLNTSVSISVLSTGTDEHELQLLQFYYTCLRERLQALDPSVHLDQRYPFEAFERHYMLATLEYARVLISNFWHRLTPSTCAAKGSRVNCGLGYRSVPHVVRLVRKLHQNLRRLETERLQVAS
;
A
#
# COMPACT_ATOMS: atom_id res chain seq x y z
N MET A 1 -15.81 28.93 -42.72
CA MET A 1 -14.95 29.46 -41.65
C MET A 1 -14.60 28.30 -40.74
N SER A 2 -13.35 27.88 -40.74
CA SER A 2 -12.85 26.81 -39.86
C SER A 2 -12.95 27.26 -38.40
N PRO A 3 -13.32 26.38 -37.46
CA PRO A 3 -13.25 26.71 -36.05
C PRO A 3 -11.77 26.91 -35.70
N THR A 4 -11.41 28.14 -35.34
CA THR A 4 -10.09 28.46 -34.78
C THR A 4 -9.84 27.54 -33.60
N ALA A 5 -8.78 26.73 -33.67
CA ALA A 5 -8.35 25.88 -32.58
C ALA A 5 -8.19 26.72 -31.31
N ALA A 6 -8.89 26.33 -30.23
CA ALA A 6 -8.77 27.01 -28.95
C ALA A 6 -7.30 27.02 -28.50
N PRO A 7 -6.81 28.08 -27.83
CA PRO A 7 -5.45 28.13 -27.33
C PRO A 7 -5.18 26.91 -26.45
N SER A 8 -4.15 26.14 -26.80
CA SER A 8 -3.87 24.81 -26.22
C SER A 8 -3.21 24.87 -24.83
N SER A 9 -3.13 26.04 -24.20
CA SER A 9 -2.38 26.20 -22.95
C SER A 9 -2.80 27.39 -22.09
N VAL A 10 -2.53 27.28 -20.79
CA VAL A 10 -2.82 28.29 -19.76
C VAL A 10 -1.53 28.65 -19.02
N HIS A 11 -1.33 29.93 -18.69
CA HIS A 11 -0.21 30.34 -17.82
C HIS A 11 -0.63 30.35 -16.35
N LEU A 12 0.27 29.92 -15.46
CA LEU A 12 -0.02 29.83 -14.02
C LEU A 12 -0.37 31.17 -13.40
N ARG A 13 0.32 32.26 -13.74
CA ARG A 13 0.10 33.59 -13.13
C ARG A 13 -1.33 34.10 -13.29
N PRO A 14 -1.89 34.26 -14.51
CA PRO A 14 -3.27 34.74 -14.66
C PRO A 14 -4.29 33.77 -14.08
N LEU A 15 -4.02 32.45 -14.11
CA LEU A 15 -4.88 31.46 -13.47
C LEU A 15 -4.91 31.63 -11.94
N LEU A 16 -3.74 31.77 -11.30
CA LEU A 16 -3.61 31.99 -9.86
C LEU A 16 -4.22 33.33 -9.44
N ALA A 17 -4.03 34.40 -10.23
CA ALA A 17 -4.68 35.69 -10.00
C ALA A 17 -6.22 35.55 -10.01
N ALA A 18 -6.75 34.80 -10.99
CA ALA A 18 -8.17 34.50 -11.04
C ALA A 18 -8.65 33.71 -9.82
N CYS A 19 -7.89 32.71 -9.35
CA CYS A 19 -8.22 31.97 -8.13
C CYS A 19 -8.20 32.87 -6.88
N VAL A 20 -7.21 33.76 -6.74
CA VAL A 20 -7.16 34.75 -5.65
C VAL A 20 -8.40 35.65 -5.68
N SER A 21 -8.73 36.21 -6.85
CA SER A 21 -9.94 37.03 -7.04
C SER A 21 -11.23 36.26 -6.75
N ALA A 22 -11.35 35.03 -7.26
CA ALA A 22 -12.53 34.18 -7.09
C ALA A 22 -12.75 33.79 -5.62
N SER A 23 -11.70 33.46 -4.88
CA SER A 23 -11.79 33.13 -3.45
C SER A 23 -12.36 34.29 -2.62
N ALA A 24 -11.93 35.53 -2.91
CA ALA A 24 -12.46 36.73 -2.26
C ALA A 24 -13.90 37.06 -2.68
N LEU A 25 -14.28 36.77 -3.93
CA LEU A 25 -15.67 36.85 -4.41
C LEU A 25 -16.59 35.88 -3.67
N GLY A 26 -16.14 34.63 -3.47
CA GLY A 26 -16.83 33.63 -2.66
C GLY A 26 -16.94 34.05 -1.20
N GLY A 27 -15.83 34.50 -0.59
CA GLY A 27 -15.82 35.01 0.78
C GLY A 27 -16.77 36.18 1.03
N ARG A 28 -16.95 37.07 0.04
CA ARG A 28 -17.97 38.12 0.09
C ARG A 28 -19.39 37.56 0.18
N VAL A 29 -19.71 36.45 -0.50
CA VAL A 29 -21.01 35.79 -0.34
C VAL A 29 -21.24 35.37 1.11
N LEU A 30 -20.23 34.78 1.73
CA LEU A 30 -20.31 34.31 3.11
C LEU A 30 -20.59 35.47 4.08
N ARG A 31 -19.90 36.61 3.91
CA ARG A 31 -20.17 37.83 4.68
C ARG A 31 -21.56 38.38 4.43
N GLU A 32 -22.00 38.47 3.17
CA GLU A 32 -23.34 38.95 2.81
C GLU A 32 -24.45 38.10 3.46
N VAL A 33 -24.27 36.78 3.53
CA VAL A 33 -25.22 35.85 4.18
C VAL A 33 -25.33 36.17 5.67
N VAL A 34 -24.21 36.38 6.35
CA VAL A 34 -24.17 36.73 7.78
C VAL A 34 -24.75 38.14 8.03
N GLU A 35 -24.27 39.16 7.31
CA GLU A 35 -24.69 40.56 7.49
C GLU A 35 -26.18 40.76 7.24
N ARG A 36 -26.73 40.08 6.22
CA ARG A 36 -28.15 40.18 5.86
C ARG A 36 -29.04 39.18 6.60
N HIS A 37 -28.48 38.39 7.52
CA HIS A 37 -29.22 37.38 8.29
C HIS A 37 -30.02 36.43 7.39
N VAL A 38 -29.42 36.01 6.27
CA VAL A 38 -30.08 35.10 5.32
C VAL A 38 -30.28 33.74 5.98
N ALA A 39 -31.47 33.15 5.83
CA ALA A 39 -31.74 31.81 6.32
C ALA A 39 -30.74 30.81 5.71
N LEU A 40 -30.12 29.97 6.54
CA LEU A 40 -29.06 29.07 6.10
C LEU A 40 -29.57 27.93 5.20
N ASP A 41 -30.88 27.63 5.26
CA ASP A 41 -31.53 26.51 4.55
C ASP A 41 -30.67 25.24 4.58
N LEU A 42 -30.42 24.76 5.80
CA LEU A 42 -29.58 23.60 6.09
C LEU A 42 -30.17 22.34 5.45
N VAL A 43 -29.38 21.71 4.58
CA VAL A 43 -29.67 20.42 3.96
C VAL A 43 -28.59 19.44 4.39
N SER A 44 -28.94 18.19 4.71
CA SER A 44 -27.94 17.14 4.92
C SER A 44 -27.57 16.50 3.58
N LYS A 45 -26.28 16.44 3.24
CA LYS A 45 -25.79 15.85 1.98
C LYS A 45 -25.93 14.33 1.95
N GLN A 46 -25.98 13.69 3.12
CA GLN A 46 -26.05 12.23 3.27
C GLN A 46 -27.12 11.82 4.29
N ASP A 47 -27.81 10.72 4.01
CA ASP A 47 -28.81 10.13 4.89
C ASP A 47 -28.11 9.47 6.09
N GLY A 48 -28.50 9.85 7.32
CA GLY A 48 -28.03 9.24 8.56
C GLY A 48 -26.70 9.80 9.12
N THR A 49 -26.02 10.71 8.41
CA THR A 49 -24.84 11.44 8.92
C THR A 49 -25.13 12.94 8.92
N TYR A 50 -24.74 13.65 10.00
CA TYR A 50 -24.87 15.12 10.04
C TYR A 50 -23.76 15.75 9.18
N ASP A 51 -24.08 16.00 7.90
CA ASP A 51 -23.20 16.62 6.90
C ASP A 51 -23.90 17.83 6.24
N PRO A 52 -23.87 19.01 6.87
CA PRO A 52 -24.70 20.14 6.47
C PRO A 52 -24.17 20.85 5.22
N GLN A 53 -25.10 21.31 4.38
CA GLN A 53 -24.90 22.26 3.30
C GLN A 53 -25.84 23.46 3.53
N THR A 54 -25.35 24.68 3.35
CA THR A 54 -26.15 25.91 3.46
C THR A 54 -26.30 26.62 2.12
N VAL A 55 -27.16 27.65 2.08
CA VAL A 55 -27.19 28.62 0.97
C VAL A 55 -25.82 29.27 0.72
N ALA A 56 -25.02 29.46 1.77
CA ALA A 56 -23.72 30.10 1.67
C ALA A 56 -22.75 29.25 0.82
N ASP A 57 -22.70 27.93 1.05
CA ASP A 57 -21.87 26.98 0.29
C ASP A 57 -22.25 27.02 -1.19
N ARG A 58 -23.55 26.83 -1.49
CA ARG A 58 -24.06 26.79 -2.87
C ARG A 58 -23.80 28.10 -3.60
N ARG A 59 -24.16 29.24 -3.00
CA ARG A 59 -24.03 30.56 -3.63
C ARG A 59 -22.56 30.97 -3.80
N SER A 60 -21.69 30.63 -2.84
CA SER A 60 -20.24 30.84 -2.93
C SER A 60 -19.66 30.02 -4.08
N GLN A 61 -19.97 28.72 -4.19
CA GLN A 61 -19.49 27.87 -5.29
C GLN A 61 -19.99 28.37 -6.66
N GLN A 62 -21.27 28.72 -6.79
CA GLN A 62 -21.82 29.25 -8.04
C GLN A 62 -21.07 30.50 -8.51
N ARG A 63 -20.78 31.43 -7.59
CA ARG A 63 -20.04 32.66 -7.90
C ARG A 63 -18.59 32.37 -8.29
N ILE A 64 -17.89 31.51 -7.53
CA ILE A 64 -16.49 31.10 -7.81
C ILE A 64 -16.40 30.42 -9.18
N VAL A 65 -17.22 29.39 -9.41
CA VAL A 65 -17.19 28.58 -10.63
C VAL A 65 -17.55 29.42 -11.85
N HIS A 66 -18.54 30.31 -11.74
CA HIS A 66 -18.91 31.21 -12.84
C HIS A 66 -17.75 32.13 -13.23
N ALA A 67 -17.12 32.80 -12.26
CA ALA A 67 -16.01 33.72 -12.51
C ALA A 67 -14.79 33.01 -13.14
N LEU A 68 -14.47 31.80 -12.65
CA LEU A 68 -13.39 30.96 -13.17
C LEU A 68 -13.70 30.44 -14.57
N ARG A 69 -14.90 29.89 -14.83
CA ARG A 69 -15.30 29.38 -16.15
C ARG A 69 -15.37 30.48 -17.21
N HIS A 70 -15.71 31.71 -16.82
CA HIS A 70 -15.69 32.86 -17.72
C HIS A 70 -14.28 33.16 -18.23
N SER A 71 -13.27 33.00 -17.36
CA SER A 71 -11.87 33.28 -17.68
C SER A 71 -11.13 32.07 -18.31
N PHE A 72 -11.48 30.86 -17.85
CA PHE A 72 -10.83 29.60 -18.22
C PHE A 72 -11.89 28.52 -18.54
N PRO A 73 -12.54 28.57 -19.71
CA PRO A 73 -13.69 27.72 -20.02
C PRO A 73 -13.38 26.23 -20.11
N HIS A 74 -12.12 25.86 -20.40
CA HIS A 74 -11.71 24.47 -20.63
C HIS A 74 -11.13 23.78 -19.39
N VAL A 75 -10.75 24.52 -18.36
CA VAL A 75 -10.15 23.94 -17.16
C VAL A 75 -11.16 23.08 -16.41
N THR A 76 -10.73 21.91 -15.94
CA THR A 76 -11.54 21.04 -15.08
C THR A 76 -11.67 21.67 -13.69
N ILE A 77 -12.89 21.75 -13.18
CA ILE A 77 -13.19 22.25 -11.84
C ILE A 77 -13.96 21.18 -11.09
N VAL A 78 -13.44 20.76 -9.94
CA VAL A 78 -14.11 19.85 -9.00
C VAL A 78 -14.44 20.65 -7.75
N GLY A 79 -15.74 20.90 -7.53
CA GLY A 79 -16.25 21.59 -6.36
C GLY A 79 -16.95 20.64 -5.41
N GLU A 80 -16.86 20.90 -4.10
CA GLU A 80 -17.52 20.11 -3.06
C GLU A 80 -19.02 19.91 -3.31
N GLU A 81 -19.72 20.95 -3.77
CA GLU A 81 -21.18 20.92 -3.93
C GLU A 81 -21.64 20.27 -5.23
N GLY A 82 -20.74 19.62 -5.97
CA GLY A 82 -21.02 19.01 -7.26
C GLY A 82 -21.37 20.03 -8.34
N GLU A 83 -22.13 19.60 -9.34
CA GLU A 83 -22.59 20.49 -10.40
C GLU A 83 -23.79 21.33 -9.94
N LEU A 84 -23.61 22.65 -9.93
CA LEU A 84 -24.66 23.61 -9.59
C LEU A 84 -25.11 24.38 -10.83
N GLY A 85 -26.37 24.82 -10.85
CA GLY A 85 -26.88 25.75 -11.86
C GLY A 85 -26.17 27.13 -11.81
N PRO A 86 -26.40 28.00 -12.79
CA PRO A 86 -25.74 29.31 -12.86
C PRO A 86 -26.06 30.20 -11.65
N PRO A 87 -25.15 31.10 -11.26
CA PRO A 87 -25.42 32.07 -10.21
C PRO A 87 -26.51 33.06 -10.61
N ARG A 88 -27.12 33.69 -9.61
CA ARG A 88 -28.06 34.80 -9.82
C ARG A 88 -27.37 35.98 -10.53
N PRO A 89 -28.10 36.85 -11.24
CA PRO A 89 -27.50 37.96 -11.98
C PRO A 89 -26.58 38.85 -11.13
N GLU A 90 -26.94 39.12 -9.88
CA GLU A 90 -26.14 39.91 -8.93
C GLU A 90 -24.81 39.23 -8.52
N ASP A 91 -24.69 37.93 -8.76
CA ASP A 91 -23.54 37.11 -8.41
C ASP A 91 -22.66 36.78 -9.64
N GLN A 92 -23.02 37.27 -10.83
CA GLN A 92 -22.27 37.08 -12.08
C GLN A 92 -21.13 38.10 -12.17
N LEU A 93 -20.06 37.85 -11.42
CA LEU A 93 -18.88 38.71 -11.34
C LEU A 93 -17.68 38.08 -12.07
N GLN A 94 -16.78 38.91 -12.57
CA GLN A 94 -15.57 38.49 -13.26
C GLN A 94 -14.34 38.50 -12.33
N CYS A 95 -13.36 37.67 -12.64
CA CYS A 95 -12.07 37.66 -11.95
C CYS A 95 -11.18 38.82 -12.40
N ASP A 96 -10.40 39.36 -11.46
CA ASP A 96 -9.23 40.18 -11.79
C ASP A 96 -8.04 39.26 -12.15
N LEU A 97 -7.64 39.28 -13.42
CA LEU A 97 -6.52 38.47 -13.92
C LEU A 97 -5.16 39.14 -13.74
N CYS A 98 -5.13 40.43 -13.39
CA CYS A 98 -3.92 41.24 -13.24
C CYS A 98 -3.55 41.45 -11.76
N ALA A 99 -4.32 40.89 -10.84
CA ALA A 99 -4.17 41.06 -9.39
C ALA A 99 -2.78 40.67 -8.84
N LEU A 100 -1.95 39.96 -9.61
CA LEU A 100 -0.63 39.48 -9.20
C LEU A 100 0.51 39.92 -10.15
N ASP A 101 0.26 40.89 -11.03
CA ASP A 101 1.23 41.30 -12.07
C ASP A 101 2.51 41.91 -11.51
N ASP A 102 2.40 42.58 -10.35
CA ASP A 102 3.49 43.18 -9.60
C ASP A 102 4.26 42.18 -8.71
N VAL A 103 3.80 40.93 -8.61
CA VAL A 103 4.45 39.90 -7.78
C VAL A 103 5.46 39.08 -8.59
N ALA A 104 6.69 39.00 -8.08
CA ALA A 104 7.73 38.13 -8.64
C ALA A 104 7.60 36.68 -8.12
N PHE A 105 7.51 35.71 -9.04
CA PHE A 105 7.48 34.28 -8.71
C PHE A 105 8.89 33.74 -8.50
N SER A 106 9.07 32.82 -7.55
CA SER A 106 10.38 32.22 -7.24
C SER A 106 10.87 31.28 -8.35
N SER A 107 12.08 31.53 -8.88
CA SER A 107 12.73 30.66 -9.88
C SER A 107 13.62 29.55 -9.27
N SER A 108 13.77 29.51 -7.94
CA SER A 108 14.92 28.84 -7.28
C SER A 108 14.59 27.64 -6.37
N CYS A 109 13.33 27.24 -6.26
CA CYS A 109 12.96 26.11 -5.41
C CYS A 109 13.03 24.80 -6.21
N LYS A 110 13.56 23.72 -5.61
CA LYS A 110 13.34 22.35 -6.11
C LYS A 110 11.82 22.20 -6.22
N GLY A 111 11.29 22.10 -7.45
CA GLY A 111 9.85 22.04 -7.69
C GLY A 111 9.20 20.87 -6.94
N ALA A 112 7.86 20.87 -6.89
CA ALA A 112 7.10 19.67 -6.56
C ALA A 112 7.69 18.49 -7.34
N GLU A 113 7.93 17.35 -6.68
CA GLU A 113 8.57 16.18 -7.30
C GLU A 113 7.94 15.90 -8.68
N GLY A 114 8.73 16.10 -9.76
CA GLY A 114 8.29 15.86 -11.14
C GLY A 114 8.18 17.07 -12.07
N LEU A 115 8.36 18.31 -11.61
CA LEU A 115 8.35 19.52 -12.47
C LEU A 115 9.67 20.29 -12.40
N SER A 116 10.27 20.57 -13.56
CA SER A 116 11.47 21.41 -13.67
C SER A 116 11.12 22.90 -13.54
N SER A 117 12.05 23.72 -13.05
CA SER A 117 11.84 25.17 -12.85
C SER A 117 11.48 25.93 -14.13
N GLY A 118 11.79 25.38 -15.31
CA GLY A 118 11.42 25.93 -16.61
C GLY A 118 9.95 25.69 -17.01
N GLU A 119 9.29 24.67 -16.46
CA GLU A 119 7.92 24.29 -16.84
C GLU A 119 6.85 25.13 -16.14
N VAL A 120 7.13 25.66 -14.95
CA VAL A 120 6.17 26.47 -14.16
C VAL A 120 5.88 27.82 -14.81
N ASN A 121 6.86 28.41 -15.49
CA ASN A 121 6.71 29.65 -16.24
C ASN A 121 6.27 29.40 -17.70
N GLY A 122 6.19 28.13 -18.11
CA GLY A 122 5.75 27.71 -19.42
C GLY A 122 4.23 27.61 -19.55
N PRO A 123 3.73 27.35 -20.77
CA PRO A 123 2.33 26.99 -20.99
C PRO A 123 1.98 25.65 -20.31
N LEU A 124 0.90 25.62 -19.51
CA LEU A 124 0.34 24.41 -18.91
C LEU A 124 -0.77 23.84 -19.79
N ASP A 125 -0.78 22.52 -19.99
CA ASP A 125 -1.89 21.82 -20.66
C ASP A 125 -3.14 21.81 -19.78
N TRP A 126 -4.25 22.33 -20.28
CA TRP A 126 -5.51 22.40 -19.54
C TRP A 126 -6.11 21.01 -19.28
N THR A 127 -5.78 19.99 -20.08
CA THR A 127 -6.28 18.62 -19.91
C THR A 127 -5.65 17.91 -18.69
N GLU A 128 -4.49 18.39 -18.24
CA GLU A 128 -3.79 17.87 -17.06
C GLU A 128 -3.99 18.76 -15.82
N LEU A 129 -4.80 19.82 -15.94
CA LEU A 129 -5.03 20.82 -14.89
C LEU A 129 -6.41 20.64 -14.26
N VAL A 130 -6.45 20.63 -12.93
CA VAL A 130 -7.70 20.53 -12.16
C VAL A 130 -7.71 21.57 -11.03
N LEU A 131 -8.78 22.36 -10.97
CA LEU A 131 -9.09 23.24 -9.84
C LEU A 131 -9.97 22.50 -8.83
N TRP A 132 -9.56 22.48 -7.57
CA TRP A 132 -10.31 21.87 -6.47
C TRP A 132 -10.87 22.98 -5.58
N VAL A 133 -12.19 23.01 -5.42
CA VAL A 133 -12.89 24.12 -4.75
C VAL A 133 -13.66 23.61 -3.54
N ASP A 134 -13.33 24.15 -2.37
CA ASP A 134 -14.21 24.14 -1.20
C ASP A 134 -14.74 25.57 -1.03
N PRO A 135 -16.04 25.81 -1.31
CA PRO A 135 -16.62 27.14 -1.26
C PRO A 135 -16.86 27.66 0.17
N LEU A 136 -16.82 26.78 1.17
CA LEU A 136 -16.98 27.06 2.59
C LEU A 136 -16.40 25.90 3.44
N ASP A 137 -15.08 25.91 3.63
CA ASP A 137 -14.41 24.97 4.52
C ASP A 137 -14.81 25.30 5.96
N GLY A 138 -15.64 24.44 6.55
CA GLY A 138 -16.16 24.61 7.90
C GLY A 138 -17.65 24.90 8.00
N THR A 139 -18.50 24.35 7.14
CA THR A 139 -19.97 24.57 7.16
C THR A 139 -20.60 24.36 8.55
N LYS A 140 -20.14 23.35 9.32
CA LYS A 140 -20.58 23.13 10.71
C LYS A 140 -20.22 24.28 11.65
N ARG A 141 -19.03 24.87 11.47
CA ARG A 141 -18.55 26.05 12.23
C ARG A 141 -19.35 27.28 11.83
N PHE A 142 -19.58 27.47 10.53
CA PHE A 142 -20.40 28.55 9.99
C PHE A 142 -21.82 28.52 10.56
N ALA A 143 -22.49 27.37 10.52
CA ALA A 143 -23.83 27.19 11.08
C ALA A 143 -23.88 27.40 12.61
N ALA A 144 -22.76 27.16 13.30
CA ALA A 144 -22.63 27.41 14.74
C ALA A 144 -22.26 28.87 15.08
N GLY A 145 -22.14 29.77 14.09
CA GLY A 145 -21.76 31.17 14.30
C GLY A 145 -20.27 31.39 14.56
N LEU A 146 -19.43 30.35 14.40
CA LEU A 146 -17.98 30.42 14.60
C LEU A 146 -17.30 30.88 13.30
N HIS A 147 -17.58 32.11 12.89
CA HIS A 147 -17.18 32.63 11.57
C HIS A 147 -15.66 32.82 11.40
N ASP A 148 -14.88 32.98 12.48
CA ASP A 148 -13.42 33.09 12.40
C ASP A 148 -12.73 31.73 12.12
N GLU A 149 -13.50 30.64 12.12
CA GLU A 149 -13.03 29.26 11.96
C GLU A 149 -13.32 28.68 10.57
N VAL A 150 -13.76 29.51 9.62
CA VAL A 150 -14.10 29.08 8.25
C VAL A 150 -13.19 29.68 7.19
N SER A 151 -13.09 29.01 6.04
CA SER A 151 -12.30 29.51 4.91
C SER A 151 -12.94 29.18 3.55
N VAL A 152 -12.41 29.78 2.49
CA VAL A 152 -12.68 29.39 1.09
C VAL A 152 -11.38 28.86 0.51
N LEU A 153 -11.42 27.66 -0.07
CA LEU A 153 -10.24 26.97 -0.58
C LEU A 153 -10.32 26.80 -2.10
N ILE A 154 -9.24 27.17 -2.79
CA ILE A 154 -9.05 26.87 -4.20
C ILE A 154 -7.65 26.31 -4.40
N GLY A 155 -7.55 25.02 -4.70
CA GLY A 155 -6.31 24.33 -5.05
C GLY A 155 -6.14 24.19 -6.55
N ILE A 156 -4.92 24.40 -7.04
CA ILE A 156 -4.54 24.22 -8.45
C ILE A 156 -3.63 23.01 -8.52
N SER A 157 -4.10 21.93 -9.15
CA SER A 157 -3.28 20.74 -9.40
C SER A 157 -2.95 20.60 -10.87
N TYR A 158 -1.72 20.14 -11.16
CA TYR A 158 -1.23 19.85 -12.50
C TYR A 158 -0.53 18.50 -12.47
N ARG A 159 -0.90 17.59 -13.38
CA ARG A 159 -0.42 16.19 -13.39
C ARG A 159 -0.58 15.51 -12.02
N GLN A 160 -1.75 15.71 -11.41
CA GLN A 160 -2.16 15.10 -10.15
C GLN A 160 -1.36 15.53 -8.90
N ARG A 161 -0.49 16.55 -9.00
CA ARG A 161 0.21 17.16 -7.86
C ARG A 161 -0.20 18.62 -7.69
N PRO A 162 -0.25 19.15 -6.45
CA PRO A 162 -0.65 20.52 -6.22
C PRO A 162 0.49 21.47 -6.65
N LEU A 163 0.15 22.47 -7.46
CA LEU A 163 1.08 23.45 -8.00
C LEU A 163 1.02 24.76 -7.21
N ALA A 164 -0.18 25.21 -6.90
CA ALA A 164 -0.44 26.41 -6.12
C ALA A 164 -1.80 26.31 -5.43
N GLY A 165 -2.02 27.10 -4.39
CA GLY A 165 -3.28 27.11 -3.66
C GLY A 165 -3.64 28.49 -3.14
N VAL A 166 -4.92 28.67 -2.78
CA VAL A 166 -5.50 29.89 -2.26
C VAL A 166 -6.41 29.55 -1.08
N VAL A 167 -6.18 30.21 0.06
CA VAL A 167 -6.97 30.11 1.28
C VAL A 167 -7.44 31.51 1.66
N HIS A 168 -8.73 31.77 1.52
CA HIS A 168 -9.32 33.05 1.91
C HIS A 168 -10.05 32.91 3.25
N LEU A 169 -9.70 33.76 4.21
CA LEU A 169 -10.34 33.88 5.52
C LEU A 169 -11.34 35.06 5.46
N PRO A 170 -12.66 34.82 5.30
CA PRO A 170 -13.61 35.88 4.98
C PRO A 170 -13.82 36.86 6.13
N PHE A 171 -13.72 36.42 7.38
CA PHE A 171 -14.07 37.21 8.56
C PHE A 171 -12.85 37.80 9.29
N LYS A 172 -11.63 37.52 8.79
CA LYS A 172 -10.40 38.10 9.33
C LYS A 172 -10.22 39.53 8.80
N GLY A 173 -10.42 40.52 9.68
CA GLY A 173 -10.37 41.95 9.31
C GLY A 173 -11.57 42.39 8.46
N THR A 174 -11.58 43.65 8.02
CA THR A 174 -12.74 44.28 7.36
C THR A 174 -13.12 43.64 6.01
N HIS A 175 -12.13 43.19 5.23
CA HIS A 175 -12.33 42.69 3.87
C HIS A 175 -11.93 41.22 3.69
N GLY A 176 -11.54 40.54 4.76
CA GLY A 176 -10.92 39.23 4.73
C GLY A 176 -9.42 39.28 4.40
N VAL A 177 -8.74 38.15 4.61
CA VAL A 177 -7.31 37.95 4.32
C VAL A 177 -7.14 36.74 3.42
N THR A 178 -6.29 36.84 2.40
CA THR A 178 -6.02 35.74 1.45
C THR A 178 -4.58 35.27 1.51
N TYR A 179 -4.36 34.00 1.83
CA TYR A 179 -3.07 33.32 1.71
C TYR A 179 -3.02 32.58 0.38
N TRP A 180 -1.92 32.68 -0.35
CA TRP A 180 -1.80 32.02 -1.66
C TRP A 180 -0.35 31.76 -2.03
N GLY A 181 -0.15 30.86 -3.00
CA GLY A 181 1.18 30.54 -3.50
C GLY A 181 1.45 29.05 -3.64
N GLY A 182 2.74 28.71 -3.69
CA GLY A 182 3.23 27.34 -3.93
C GLY A 182 4.75 27.26 -4.00
N PRO A 183 5.35 26.07 -4.15
CA PRO A 183 6.81 25.87 -4.18
C PRO A 183 7.53 26.76 -5.20
N SER A 184 6.95 26.89 -6.39
CA SER A 184 7.54 27.64 -7.51
C SER A 184 6.99 29.07 -7.65
N VAL A 185 6.18 29.51 -6.69
CA VAL A 185 5.61 30.87 -6.63
C VAL A 185 6.24 31.63 -5.46
N GLY A 186 6.46 30.95 -4.33
CA GLY A 186 6.55 31.57 -3.01
C GLY A 186 5.17 31.59 -2.35
N VAL A 187 5.11 31.90 -1.06
CA VAL A 187 3.87 31.98 -0.29
C VAL A 187 3.64 33.42 0.13
N PHE A 188 2.42 33.92 -0.02
CA PHE A 188 2.07 35.31 0.20
C PHE A 188 0.78 35.42 1.01
N CYS A 189 0.65 36.53 1.74
CA CYS A 189 -0.55 36.95 2.43
C CYS A 189 -0.99 38.28 1.84
N SER A 190 -2.27 38.40 1.48
CA SER A 190 -2.85 39.59 0.87
C SER A 190 -3.96 40.19 1.72
N THR A 191 -3.92 41.50 1.87
CA THR A 191 -4.87 42.30 2.64
C THR A 191 -5.24 43.55 1.84
N TYR A 192 -6.44 44.07 2.06
CA TYR A 192 -6.85 45.36 1.50
C TYR A 192 -6.40 46.50 2.44
N GLU A 193 -5.92 47.61 1.88
CA GLU A 193 -5.54 48.78 2.66
C GLU A 193 -6.75 49.52 3.24
N ASP A 194 -6.68 49.93 4.51
CA ASP A 194 -7.77 50.63 5.21
C ASP A 194 -8.10 52.02 4.61
N SER A 195 -7.14 52.66 3.93
CA SER A 195 -7.28 54.01 3.37
C SER A 195 -7.90 54.07 1.96
N SER A 196 -7.96 52.94 1.25
CA SER A 196 -8.63 52.81 -0.03
C SER A 196 -8.99 51.35 -0.26
N ALA A 197 -10.28 51.01 -0.20
CA ALA A 197 -10.82 49.66 -0.38
C ALA A 197 -10.63 49.06 -1.80
N GLN A 198 -9.59 49.48 -2.53
CA GLN A 198 -9.33 49.15 -3.93
C GLN A 198 -7.90 48.62 -4.18
N THR A 199 -6.94 48.79 -3.27
CA THR A 199 -5.57 48.30 -3.46
C THR A 199 -5.30 47.06 -2.60
N LEU A 200 -4.83 45.98 -3.24
CA LEU A 200 -4.37 44.76 -2.58
C LEU A 200 -2.87 44.87 -2.29
N THR A 201 -2.46 44.66 -1.04
CA THR A 201 -1.04 44.58 -0.66
C THR A 201 -0.63 43.11 -0.53
N HIS A 202 0.51 42.73 -1.11
CA HIS A 202 1.03 41.36 -1.05
C HIS A 202 2.29 41.27 -0.18
N VAL A 203 2.22 40.54 0.93
CA VAL A 203 3.37 40.29 1.82
C VAL A 203 3.86 38.85 1.63
N LYS A 204 5.11 38.69 1.21
CA LYS A 204 5.75 37.38 1.12
C LYS A 204 5.98 36.80 2.51
N LEU A 205 5.51 35.58 2.74
CA LEU A 205 5.76 34.83 3.96
C LEU A 205 7.09 34.10 3.89
N SER A 206 7.73 33.98 5.05
CA SER A 206 8.90 33.16 5.27
C SER A 206 8.64 32.21 6.44
N LYS A 207 9.30 31.06 6.42
CA LYS A 207 9.20 30.08 7.51
C LYS A 207 9.59 30.72 8.84
N GLU A 208 8.73 30.58 9.85
CA GLU A 208 8.97 31.15 11.19
C GLU A 208 10.25 30.59 11.81
N THR A 209 11.02 31.46 12.46
CA THR A 209 12.32 31.09 13.03
C THR A 209 12.21 30.45 14.40
N MET A 210 11.13 30.74 15.14
CA MET A 210 10.81 30.24 16.47
C MET A 210 9.76 29.11 16.41
N MET A 211 10.16 27.97 15.84
CA MET A 211 9.37 26.72 15.84
C MET A 211 10.10 25.60 16.59
N TYR A 212 9.39 24.52 16.93
CA TYR A 212 10.00 23.35 17.57
C TYR A 212 11.23 22.86 16.77
N PRO A 213 12.37 22.56 17.41
CA PRO A 213 12.58 22.43 18.86
C PRO A 213 13.07 23.71 19.57
N LYS A 214 13.08 24.88 18.92
CA LYS A 214 13.50 26.15 19.55
C LYS A 214 12.46 26.72 20.50
N ARG A 215 11.22 26.26 20.39
CA ARG A 215 10.15 26.42 21.37
C ARG A 215 9.59 25.03 21.72
N GLN A 216 8.76 24.98 22.75
CA GLN A 216 8.00 23.78 23.06
C GLN A 216 6.99 23.47 21.95
N LEU A 217 6.65 22.19 21.83
CA LEU A 217 5.80 21.68 20.76
C LEU A 217 4.35 22.18 20.91
N ILE A 218 3.81 22.77 19.84
CA ILE A 218 2.41 23.16 19.70
C ILE A 218 1.76 22.30 18.61
N CYS A 219 0.72 21.54 18.98
CA CYS A 219 -0.04 20.71 18.06
C CYS A 219 -1.46 21.26 17.86
N THR A 220 -1.95 21.25 16.62
CA THR A 220 -3.37 21.42 16.33
C THR A 220 -3.97 20.08 15.94
N VAL A 221 -5.14 19.75 16.48
CA VAL A 221 -5.91 18.55 16.13
C VAL A 221 -7.37 18.89 15.88
N SER A 222 -8.08 18.00 15.16
CA SER A 222 -9.52 18.14 14.96
C SER A 222 -10.28 18.10 16.29
N SER A 223 -11.39 18.84 16.38
CA SER A 223 -12.34 18.71 17.50
C SER A 223 -13.15 17.40 17.47
N THR A 224 -13.08 16.64 16.38
CA THR A 224 -13.69 15.31 16.30
C THR A 224 -12.91 14.34 17.19
N THR A 225 -13.60 13.73 18.16
CA THR A 225 -12.99 12.76 19.08
C THR A 225 -12.31 11.62 18.34
N CYS A 226 -11.10 11.27 18.76
CA CYS A 226 -10.30 10.21 18.16
C CYS A 226 -9.28 9.70 19.19
N ASP A 227 -9.56 8.54 19.77
CA ASP A 227 -8.70 7.91 20.79
C ASP A 227 -7.25 7.76 20.32
N GLN A 228 -7.03 7.50 19.04
CA GLN A 228 -5.69 7.41 18.48
C GLN A 228 -4.96 8.77 18.51
N ALA A 229 -5.66 9.86 18.25
CA ALA A 229 -5.10 11.21 18.34
C ALA A 229 -4.78 11.57 19.79
N ASP A 230 -5.67 11.22 20.74
CA ASP A 230 -5.45 11.46 22.16
C ASP A 230 -4.23 10.68 22.68
N LYS A 231 -4.08 9.41 22.30
CA LYS A 231 -2.90 8.60 22.63
C LYS A 231 -1.61 9.18 22.01
N ALA A 232 -1.66 9.65 20.76
CA ALA A 232 -0.50 10.29 20.15
C ALA A 232 -0.14 11.61 20.84
N LEU A 233 -1.12 12.42 21.27
CA LEU A 233 -0.85 13.62 22.06
C LEU A 233 -0.15 13.29 23.38
N GLN A 234 -0.53 12.19 24.04
CA GLN A 234 0.16 11.71 25.25
C GLN A 234 1.62 11.31 24.98
N LEU A 235 1.88 10.64 23.86
CA LEU A 235 3.24 10.27 23.45
C LEU A 235 4.10 11.47 23.05
N LEU A 236 3.51 12.44 22.36
CA LEU A 236 4.18 13.64 21.86
C LEU A 236 4.45 14.67 22.96
N GLY A 237 3.62 14.71 24.00
CA GLY A 237 3.72 15.64 25.12
C GLY A 237 3.80 17.13 24.74
N PRO A 238 2.91 17.65 23.86
CA PRO A 238 2.94 19.07 23.48
C PRO A 238 2.61 19.98 24.67
N GLU A 239 3.22 21.17 24.71
CA GLU A 239 2.87 22.20 25.72
C GLU A 239 1.46 22.75 25.47
N THR A 240 1.10 22.91 24.20
CA THR A 240 -0.20 23.45 23.81
C THR A 240 -0.86 22.56 22.77
N VAL A 241 -2.10 22.16 23.04
CA VAL A 241 -3.00 21.51 22.08
C VAL A 241 -4.07 22.50 21.68
N ARG A 242 -4.13 22.83 20.39
CA ARG A 242 -5.18 23.66 19.81
C ARG A 242 -6.23 22.77 19.16
N THR A 243 -7.48 23.10 19.39
CA THR A 243 -8.64 22.54 18.70
C THR A 243 -9.54 23.68 18.27
N GLY A 244 -10.40 23.47 17.28
CA GLY A 244 -11.10 24.58 16.62
C GLY A 244 -10.82 24.58 15.12
N GLY A 245 -11.67 25.23 14.32
CA GLY A 245 -11.41 25.40 12.90
C GLY A 245 -11.95 24.29 12.01
N ALA A 246 -11.82 24.55 10.72
CA ALA A 246 -11.98 23.62 9.61
C ALA A 246 -10.59 23.21 9.05
N THR A 247 -10.54 22.23 8.14
CA THR A 247 -9.27 21.60 7.74
C THR A 247 -8.28 22.61 7.18
N GLY A 248 -8.74 23.51 6.32
CA GLY A 248 -7.93 24.57 5.73
C GLY A 248 -7.34 25.50 6.80
N THR A 249 -8.16 25.96 7.74
CA THR A 249 -7.70 26.85 8.82
C THR A 249 -6.70 26.18 9.78
N MET A 250 -6.89 24.89 10.08
CA MET A 250 -5.99 24.14 10.97
C MET A 250 -4.62 23.92 10.32
N VAL A 251 -4.57 23.56 9.04
CA VAL A 251 -3.30 23.44 8.30
C VAL A 251 -2.66 24.82 8.09
N LEU A 252 -3.45 25.86 7.84
CA LEU A 252 -2.96 27.24 7.75
C LEU A 252 -2.30 27.71 9.05
N SER A 253 -2.73 27.22 10.21
CA SER A 253 -2.05 27.48 11.49
C SER A 253 -0.60 26.97 11.50
N VAL A 254 -0.31 25.88 10.79
CA VAL A 254 1.06 25.36 10.61
C VAL A 254 1.83 26.23 9.62
N VAL A 255 1.23 26.57 8.48
CA VAL A 255 1.82 27.47 7.46
C VAL A 255 2.23 28.82 8.06
N THR A 256 1.42 29.35 8.98
CA THR A 256 1.66 30.64 9.65
C THR A 256 2.55 30.54 10.91
N GLY A 257 3.01 29.34 11.28
CA GLY A 257 3.84 29.13 12.47
C GLY A 257 3.10 29.21 13.81
N ALA A 258 1.77 29.35 13.80
CA ALA A 258 0.93 29.33 15.01
C ALA A 258 0.89 27.93 15.67
N SER A 259 1.16 26.88 14.88
CA SER A 259 1.34 25.50 15.32
C SER A 259 2.60 24.91 14.68
N ASP A 260 3.26 23.97 15.35
CA ASP A 260 4.40 23.22 14.78
C ASP A 260 3.93 22.03 13.95
N ALA A 261 2.79 21.46 14.33
CA ALA A 261 2.20 20.29 13.71
C ALA A 261 0.67 20.37 13.68
N PHE A 262 0.09 19.79 12.65
CA PHE A 262 -1.31 19.40 12.60
C PHE A 262 -1.42 17.92 12.28
N PHE A 263 -2.31 17.21 12.95
CA PHE A 263 -2.63 15.83 12.58
C PHE A 263 -4.09 15.46 12.83
N ARG A 264 -4.57 14.54 12.00
CA ARG A 264 -5.88 13.89 12.09
C ARG A 264 -5.70 12.45 11.65
N PHE A 265 -6.08 11.47 12.47
CA PHE A 265 -5.88 10.05 12.13
C PHE A 265 -7.12 9.36 11.53
N LYS A 266 -8.21 10.09 11.33
CA LYS A 266 -9.47 9.57 10.74
C LYS A 266 -9.65 10.00 9.28
N ALA A 267 -10.27 9.12 8.51
CA ALA A 267 -10.84 9.39 7.18
C ALA A 267 -12.01 10.38 7.29
N ALA A 268 -11.71 11.68 7.21
CA ALA A 268 -12.74 12.71 7.38
C ALA A 268 -12.40 14.00 6.62
N THR A 269 -11.58 13.90 5.58
CA THR A 269 -11.27 15.03 4.70
C THR A 269 -11.33 14.58 3.24
N ARG A 270 -11.46 15.52 2.32
CA ARG A 270 -11.49 15.28 0.87
C ARG A 270 -10.39 16.05 0.16
N LYS A 271 -10.22 15.80 -1.15
CA LYS A 271 -9.16 16.45 -1.95
C LYS A 271 -9.25 17.98 -1.90
N TRP A 272 -10.46 18.55 -1.94
CA TRP A 272 -10.65 20.00 -1.89
C TRP A 272 -10.23 20.64 -0.55
N ASP A 273 -10.36 19.92 0.58
CA ASP A 273 -9.92 20.39 1.90
C ASP A 273 -8.40 20.64 2.00
N ILE A 274 -7.60 19.93 1.19
CA ILE A 274 -6.13 19.91 1.31
C ILE A 274 -5.39 20.48 0.10
N CYS A 275 -5.99 20.47 -1.09
CA CYS A 275 -5.33 20.89 -2.34
C CYS A 275 -4.88 22.35 -2.30
N ALA A 276 -5.59 23.21 -1.55
CA ALA A 276 -5.23 24.61 -1.40
C ALA A 276 -4.11 24.86 -0.37
N VAL A 277 -3.99 24.01 0.65
CA VAL A 277 -3.04 24.21 1.77
C VAL A 277 -1.72 23.45 1.60
N GLU A 278 -1.74 22.29 0.95
CA GLU A 278 -0.54 21.49 0.65
C GLU A 278 0.55 22.31 -0.06
N PRO A 279 0.28 23.03 -1.18
CA PRO A 279 1.33 23.77 -1.88
C PRO A 279 1.84 24.98 -1.08
N LEU A 280 1.02 25.58 -0.19
CA LEU A 280 1.50 26.64 0.71
C LEU A 280 2.50 26.10 1.72
N LEU A 281 2.22 24.92 2.26
CA LEU A 281 3.11 24.27 3.22
C LEU A 281 4.42 23.83 2.55
N GLU A 282 4.34 23.19 1.38
CA GLU A 282 5.51 22.81 0.57
C GLU A 282 6.33 24.03 0.15
N GLY A 283 5.67 25.16 -0.15
CA GLY A 283 6.33 26.43 -0.49
C GLY A 283 7.16 27.04 0.63
N LEU A 284 6.94 26.61 1.88
CA LEU A 284 7.77 26.96 3.04
C LEU A 284 8.71 25.82 3.45
N GLY A 285 8.83 24.76 2.63
CA GLY A 285 9.68 23.59 2.88
C GLY A 285 9.06 22.54 3.80
N GLY A 286 7.77 22.64 4.11
CA GLY A 286 7.04 21.66 4.91
C GLY A 286 6.52 20.47 4.10
N LYS A 287 5.74 19.62 4.77
CA LYS A 287 5.13 18.41 4.17
C LYS A 287 3.71 18.20 4.69
N LEU A 288 2.83 17.78 3.79
CA LEU A 288 1.50 17.27 4.08
C LEU A 288 1.40 15.86 3.50
N THR A 289 1.06 14.88 4.33
CA THR A 289 0.99 13.46 3.93
C THR A 289 -0.18 12.76 4.60
N ASP A 290 -0.48 11.54 4.16
CA ASP A 290 -1.28 10.62 4.95
C ASP A 290 -0.51 10.13 6.20
N THR A 291 -1.19 9.36 7.06
CA THR A 291 -0.62 8.77 8.28
C THR A 291 0.48 7.74 8.06
N GLN A 292 0.75 7.38 6.80
CA GLN A 292 1.82 6.46 6.39
C GLN A 292 2.94 7.17 5.63
N GLY A 293 2.89 8.50 5.53
CA GLY A 293 3.89 9.33 4.86
C GLY A 293 3.74 9.41 3.34
N ASN A 294 2.63 8.92 2.78
CA ASN A 294 2.37 9.01 1.35
C ASN A 294 1.81 10.40 0.99
N ALA A 295 2.24 10.93 -0.15
CA ALA A 295 1.66 12.15 -0.71
C ALA A 295 0.26 11.88 -1.29
N TYR A 296 -0.61 12.90 -1.30
CA TYR A 296 -1.93 12.78 -1.92
C TYR A 296 -1.86 12.96 -3.44
N THR A 297 -2.73 12.24 -4.14
CA THR A 297 -2.88 12.34 -5.60
C THR A 297 -4.19 13.03 -5.93
N TYR A 298 -4.12 14.03 -6.80
CA TYR A 298 -5.25 14.86 -7.23
C TYR A 298 -5.73 14.50 -8.64
N ASP A 299 -6.25 13.28 -8.81
CA ASP A 299 -6.81 12.79 -10.08
C ASP A 299 -8.33 12.86 -10.06
N HIS A 300 -8.93 13.73 -10.89
CA HIS A 300 -10.37 13.88 -10.96
C HIS A 300 -11.09 12.67 -11.60
N ILE A 301 -10.39 11.87 -12.41
CA ILE A 301 -10.95 10.67 -13.05
C ILE A 301 -10.72 9.47 -12.13
N GLY A 302 -9.49 9.30 -11.67
CA GLY A 302 -9.09 8.17 -10.83
C GLY A 302 -9.75 8.16 -9.45
N ASN A 303 -10.09 9.33 -8.90
CA ASN A 303 -10.67 9.45 -7.55
C ASN A 303 -12.20 9.63 -7.55
N ALA A 304 -12.88 9.72 -8.70
CA ALA A 304 -14.32 9.91 -8.75
C ALA A 304 -15.07 8.59 -8.46
N PRO A 305 -16.17 8.60 -7.68
CA PRO A 305 -16.85 9.75 -7.06
C PRO A 305 -16.41 10.07 -5.62
N GLU A 306 -15.51 9.28 -5.03
CA GLU A 306 -15.29 9.29 -3.58
C GLU A 306 -14.47 10.49 -3.11
N PHE A 307 -13.43 10.92 -3.84
CA PHE A 307 -12.53 12.04 -3.49
C PHE A 307 -12.00 12.09 -2.04
N ASP A 308 -12.23 11.04 -1.25
CA ASP A 308 -11.95 10.98 0.17
C ASP A 308 -10.44 10.81 0.43
N ASN A 309 -9.99 11.36 1.56
CA ASN A 309 -8.69 11.13 2.14
C ASN A 309 -8.85 10.13 3.28
N GLU A 310 -8.64 8.86 2.96
CA GLU A 310 -9.05 7.76 3.85
C GLU A 310 -8.05 7.46 4.97
N ARG A 311 -6.86 8.06 4.91
CA ARG A 311 -5.71 7.66 5.73
C ARG A 311 -5.25 8.77 6.68
N GLY A 312 -6.21 9.50 7.23
CA GLY A 312 -5.92 10.66 8.08
C GLY A 312 -5.20 11.75 7.29
N LEU A 313 -4.44 12.59 7.97
CA LEU A 313 -3.71 13.75 7.44
C LEU A 313 -2.67 14.20 8.48
N LEU A 314 -1.42 14.40 8.06
CA LEU A 314 -0.33 14.96 8.87
C LEU A 314 0.24 16.19 8.15
N ALA A 315 0.51 17.28 8.87
CA ALA A 315 1.12 18.48 8.32
C ALA A 315 2.13 19.10 9.30
N SER A 316 3.32 19.44 8.80
CA SER A 316 4.36 20.12 9.58
C SER A 316 5.35 20.87 8.67
N LEU A 317 6.00 21.91 9.20
CA LEU A 317 7.06 22.63 8.48
C LEU A 317 8.47 22.04 8.67
N GLU A 318 8.68 21.24 9.72
CA GLU A 318 9.97 20.61 10.01
C GLU A 318 9.95 19.11 9.67
N PRO A 319 10.92 18.59 8.90
CA PRO A 319 11.00 17.16 8.59
C PRO A 319 11.11 16.27 9.84
N ALA A 320 11.82 16.72 10.87
CA ALA A 320 11.96 15.98 12.13
C ALA A 320 10.61 15.89 12.89
N VAL A 321 9.83 16.98 12.88
CA VAL A 321 8.47 16.98 13.45
C VAL A 321 7.58 16.05 12.65
N HIS A 322 7.68 16.07 11.32
CA HIS A 322 6.90 15.19 10.45
C HIS A 322 7.17 13.71 10.77
N GLN A 323 8.44 13.32 10.90
CA GLN A 323 8.82 11.96 11.26
C GLN A 323 8.31 11.59 12.66
N MET A 324 8.39 12.52 13.62
CA MET A 324 7.85 12.31 14.97
C MET A 324 6.34 12.04 14.97
N LEU A 325 5.56 12.71 14.10
CA LEU A 325 4.13 12.44 13.95
C LEU A 325 3.86 11.05 13.37
N LEU A 326 4.65 10.63 12.35
CA LEU A 326 4.56 9.29 11.77
C LEU A 326 4.89 8.21 12.81
N ASP A 327 5.96 8.42 13.59
CA ASP A 327 6.37 7.49 14.64
C ASP A 327 5.33 7.41 15.77
N ALA A 328 4.71 8.53 16.15
CA ALA A 328 3.62 8.55 17.13
C ALA A 328 2.39 7.79 16.62
N TYR A 329 1.97 8.01 15.38
CA TYR A 329 0.89 7.24 14.77
C TYR A 329 1.23 5.75 14.67
N ALA A 330 2.47 5.41 14.31
CA ALA A 330 2.93 4.04 14.20
C ALA A 330 2.87 3.31 15.54
N ASN A 331 3.34 3.94 16.62
CA ASN A 331 3.21 3.40 17.97
C ASN A 331 1.74 3.15 18.34
N VAL A 332 0.86 4.13 18.13
CA VAL A 332 -0.55 4.01 18.50
C VAL A 332 -1.30 2.95 17.69
N SER A 333 -1.08 2.90 16.37
CA SER A 333 -1.80 1.99 15.47
C SER A 333 -1.33 0.54 15.58
N LEU A 334 -0.01 0.32 15.67
CA LEU A 334 0.58 -1.01 15.70
C LEU A 334 0.53 -1.65 17.09
N LEU A 335 0.58 -0.85 18.17
CA LEU A 335 0.45 -1.34 19.54
C LEU A 335 -1.01 -1.32 20.05
N SER A 336 -1.98 -1.34 19.13
CA SER A 336 -3.38 -1.62 19.46
C SER A 336 -3.69 -3.07 19.08
N ALA A 337 -4.05 -3.87 20.09
CA ALA A 337 -4.51 -5.23 19.87
C ALA A 337 -5.87 -5.25 19.15
N LEU A 338 -6.28 -6.43 18.65
CA LEU A 338 -7.53 -6.59 17.90
C LEU A 338 -8.79 -6.36 18.76
N ASP A 339 -8.68 -6.47 20.08
CA ASP A 339 -9.73 -6.19 21.05
C ASP A 339 -9.76 -4.72 21.51
N GLY A 340 -8.91 -3.86 20.90
CA GLY A 340 -8.79 -2.44 21.23
C GLY A 340 -7.94 -2.13 22.46
N ARG A 341 -7.46 -3.14 23.20
CA ARG A 341 -6.51 -2.93 24.30
C ARG A 341 -5.15 -2.51 23.74
N GLU A 342 -4.46 -1.67 24.50
CA GLU A 342 -3.08 -1.33 24.21
C GLU A 342 -2.17 -2.55 24.51
N MET A 343 -1.24 -2.84 23.61
CA MET A 343 -0.23 -3.88 23.75
C MET A 343 0.91 -3.43 24.70
N ALA A 344 0.54 -2.94 25.87
CA ALA A 344 1.43 -2.51 26.93
C ALA A 344 2.19 -3.70 27.55
N PRO A 345 3.21 -3.47 28.40
CA PRO A 345 3.97 -4.55 29.05
C PRO A 345 3.09 -5.62 29.69
N GLN A 346 2.06 -5.21 30.44
CA GLN A 346 1.11 -6.12 31.07
C GLN A 346 0.37 -7.00 30.05
N TRP A 347 -0.06 -6.44 28.91
CA TRP A 347 -0.71 -7.22 27.84
C TRP A 347 0.23 -8.29 27.29
N PHE A 348 1.51 -7.97 27.08
CA PHE A 348 2.48 -8.97 26.64
C PHE A 348 2.71 -10.07 27.69
N GLN A 349 2.71 -9.75 28.99
CA GLN A 349 2.81 -10.76 30.04
C GLN A 349 1.61 -11.69 30.06
N GLU A 350 0.40 -11.14 29.89
CA GLU A 350 -0.85 -11.89 29.93
C GLU A 350 -1.08 -12.74 28.67
N CYS A 351 -0.77 -12.18 27.49
CA CYS A 351 -1.21 -12.75 26.21
C CYS A 351 -0.09 -13.45 25.42
N VAL A 352 1.19 -13.14 25.67
CA VAL A 352 2.31 -13.61 24.84
C VAL A 352 3.38 -14.35 25.64
N PHE A 353 3.86 -13.75 26.73
CA PHE A 353 4.95 -14.25 27.57
C PHE A 353 4.46 -14.59 28.97
N VAL A 354 3.48 -15.50 29.05
CA VAL A 354 2.88 -15.97 30.32
C VAL A 354 3.97 -16.44 31.27
N GLY A 355 3.95 -15.90 32.50
CA GLY A 355 4.93 -16.22 33.55
C GLY A 355 6.25 -15.45 33.50
N ARG A 356 6.45 -14.53 32.55
CA ARG A 356 7.61 -13.62 32.52
C ARG A 356 7.22 -12.20 32.92
N GLN A 357 8.16 -11.46 33.53
CA GLN A 357 7.93 -10.06 33.88
C GLN A 357 8.40 -9.14 32.74
N VAL A 358 7.48 -8.57 31.97
CA VAL A 358 7.79 -7.58 30.92
C VAL A 358 7.85 -6.18 31.55
N VAL A 359 8.89 -5.42 31.22
CA VAL A 359 9.13 -4.06 31.73
C VAL A 359 8.71 -3.01 30.73
N SER A 360 9.08 -3.19 29.46
CA SER A 360 8.79 -2.25 28.38
C SER A 360 8.66 -2.99 27.06
N VAL A 361 7.87 -2.40 26.16
CA VAL A 361 7.70 -2.84 24.78
C VAL A 361 7.92 -1.60 23.92
N ASN A 362 8.92 -1.66 23.04
CA ASN A 362 9.30 -0.52 22.22
C ASN A 362 9.21 -0.89 20.75
N LEU A 363 8.53 -0.08 19.94
CA LEU A 363 8.62 -0.17 18.49
C LEU A 363 10.05 0.13 18.06
N VAL A 364 10.68 -0.76 17.31
CA VAL A 364 12.02 -0.52 16.75
C VAL A 364 11.91 0.61 15.73
N PRO A 365 12.70 1.70 15.86
CA PRO A 365 12.62 2.84 14.96
C PRO A 365 12.74 2.43 13.49
N ALA A 366 11.93 3.06 12.63
CA ALA A 366 11.86 2.81 11.19
C ALA A 366 11.58 1.35 10.77
N SER A 367 11.15 0.47 11.69
CA SER A 367 10.80 -0.92 11.37
C SER A 367 9.35 -1.09 10.90
N ALA A 368 8.51 -0.08 11.10
CA ALA A 368 7.10 -0.09 10.70
C ALA A 368 6.97 0.02 9.18
N HIS A 369 6.18 -0.87 8.58
CA HIS A 369 5.86 -0.84 7.16
C HIS A 369 4.37 -1.16 6.94
N TYR A 370 3.70 -0.30 6.17
CA TYR A 370 2.27 -0.43 5.87
C TYR A 370 2.08 -0.87 4.42
N GLY A 371 1.85 -2.17 4.23
CA GLY A 371 1.55 -2.75 2.94
C GLY A 371 0.06 -2.63 2.57
N LYS A 372 -0.27 -3.05 1.34
CA LYS A 372 -1.67 -3.13 0.92
C LYS A 372 -2.45 -4.16 1.73
N GLN A 373 -1.78 -5.20 2.20
CA GLN A 373 -2.39 -6.39 2.81
C GLN A 373 -2.17 -6.50 4.32
N SER A 374 -1.12 -5.88 4.85
CA SER A 374 -0.83 -5.93 6.28
C SER A 374 0.05 -4.75 6.66
N ALA A 375 0.02 -4.38 7.93
CA ALA A 375 1.03 -3.55 8.56
C ALA A 375 1.98 -4.48 9.34
N VAL A 376 3.29 -4.23 9.24
CA VAL A 376 4.32 -5.01 9.92
C VAL A 376 5.24 -4.10 10.71
N ALA A 377 5.84 -4.63 11.77
CA ALA A 377 6.79 -3.91 12.59
C ALA A 377 7.68 -4.85 13.39
N THR A 378 8.80 -4.33 13.89
CA THR A 378 9.63 -5.04 14.86
C THR A 378 9.52 -4.36 16.23
N LEU A 379 9.40 -5.15 17.29
CA LEU A 379 9.25 -4.71 18.66
C LEU A 379 10.40 -5.28 19.51
N ASP A 380 10.97 -4.46 20.40
CA ASP A 380 11.88 -4.92 21.44
C ASP A 380 11.11 -5.04 22.76
N VAL A 381 11.03 -6.26 23.30
CA VAL A 381 10.34 -6.60 24.55
C VAL A 381 11.39 -6.83 25.63
N HIS A 382 11.38 -6.02 26.68
CA HIS A 382 12.35 -6.07 27.77
C HIS A 382 11.77 -6.77 28.98
N PHE A 383 12.59 -7.58 29.66
CA PHE A 383 12.16 -8.39 30.81
C PHE A 383 12.94 -8.03 32.08
N ASN A 384 12.29 -8.18 33.24
CA ASN A 384 12.88 -8.07 34.57
C ASN A 384 13.28 -9.45 35.12
N ASP A 385 13.95 -10.28 34.32
CA ASP A 385 14.38 -11.61 34.76
C ASP A 385 15.85 -11.56 35.23
N ARG A 386 16.16 -12.22 36.36
CA ARG A 386 17.54 -12.38 36.87
C ARG A 386 18.40 -13.27 35.96
N ASP A 387 17.78 -14.09 35.12
CA ASP A 387 18.45 -15.03 34.21
C ASP A 387 18.44 -14.57 32.74
N LYS A 388 19.59 -13.99 32.35
CA LYS A 388 20.28 -14.10 31.06
C LYS A 388 19.65 -13.60 29.73
N ARG A 389 18.33 -13.47 29.54
CA ARG A 389 17.77 -12.86 28.29
C ARG A 389 16.98 -11.59 28.62
N ARG A 390 17.68 -10.43 28.63
CA ARG A 390 17.14 -9.11 29.00
C ARG A 390 16.16 -8.51 27.97
N THR A 391 16.27 -8.91 26.71
CA THR A 391 15.42 -8.40 25.61
C THR A 391 15.12 -9.52 24.61
N THR A 392 13.90 -9.54 24.07
CA THR A 392 13.49 -10.39 22.94
C THR A 392 12.93 -9.51 21.84
N ARG A 393 13.39 -9.75 20.61
CA ARG A 393 12.91 -9.03 19.43
C ARG A 393 11.76 -9.81 18.77
N VAL A 394 10.66 -9.12 18.50
CA VAL A 394 9.40 -9.69 18.04
C VAL A 394 8.97 -9.03 16.75
N PHE A 395 8.64 -9.81 15.74
CA PHE A 395 8.02 -9.35 14.50
C PHE A 395 6.51 -9.37 14.64
N LEU A 396 5.88 -8.21 14.48
CA LEU A 396 4.44 -8.03 14.41
C LEU A 396 4.01 -7.99 12.94
N LYS A 397 2.99 -8.79 12.59
CA LYS A 397 2.22 -8.63 11.35
C LYS A 397 0.75 -8.52 11.71
N LYS A 398 0.11 -7.45 11.26
CA LYS A 398 -1.27 -7.10 11.59
C LYS A 398 -2.06 -6.82 10.30
N ALA A 399 -3.20 -7.47 10.13
CA ALA A 399 -4.11 -7.25 9.03
C ALA A 399 -5.49 -6.89 9.60
N VAL A 400 -5.75 -5.59 9.73
CA VAL A 400 -7.04 -5.05 10.18
C VAL A 400 -7.71 -4.38 8.99
N LYS A 401 -8.89 -4.87 8.59
CA LYS A 401 -9.60 -4.43 7.40
C LYS A 401 -9.74 -2.90 7.33
N ASN A 402 -10.05 -2.26 8.46
CA ASN A 402 -10.29 -0.82 8.55
C ASN A 402 -9.00 0.03 8.69
N GLU A 403 -7.84 -0.59 8.88
CA GLU A 403 -6.52 0.08 8.92
C GLU A 403 -5.76 -0.02 7.58
N LEU A 404 -6.27 -0.85 6.67
CA LEU A 404 -5.70 -1.14 5.36
C LEU A 404 -6.34 -0.26 4.28
N PRO A 405 -5.68 -0.06 3.11
CA PRO A 405 -6.29 0.73 2.04
C PRO A 405 -7.59 0.07 1.56
N PRO A 406 -8.57 0.85 1.06
CA PRO A 406 -9.82 0.31 0.56
C PRO A 406 -9.60 -0.55 -0.66
N ARG A 407 -10.56 -1.47 -0.82
CA ARG A 407 -10.52 -2.55 -1.79
C ARG A 407 -11.93 -2.92 -2.17
N THR A 408 -12.09 -3.46 -3.37
CA THR A 408 -13.37 -4.02 -3.80
C THR A 408 -13.75 -5.21 -2.94
N ALA A 409 -15.04 -5.54 -2.86
CA ALA A 409 -15.51 -6.72 -2.12
C ALA A 409 -14.78 -8.01 -2.55
N ALA A 410 -14.56 -8.20 -3.86
CA ALA A 410 -13.84 -9.35 -4.39
C ALA A 410 -12.35 -9.40 -3.98
N GLN A 411 -11.70 -8.24 -3.87
CA GLN A 411 -10.35 -8.15 -3.33
C GLN A 411 -10.34 -8.49 -1.84
N TRP A 412 -11.28 -7.95 -1.06
CA TRP A 412 -11.39 -8.24 0.36
C TRP A 412 -11.63 -9.71 0.66
N THR A 413 -12.54 -10.37 -0.06
CA THR A 413 -12.79 -11.81 0.10
C THR A 413 -11.51 -12.63 -0.08
N ARG A 414 -10.71 -12.29 -1.10
CA ARG A 414 -9.44 -12.98 -1.39
C ARG A 414 -8.38 -12.72 -0.34
N ASP A 415 -8.22 -11.45 0.07
CA ASP A 415 -7.24 -11.03 1.06
C ASP A 415 -7.54 -11.64 2.44
N ILE A 416 -8.80 -11.62 2.88
CA ILE A 416 -9.24 -12.25 4.13
C ILE A 416 -8.98 -13.76 4.12
N ALA A 417 -9.25 -14.44 2.99
CA ALA A 417 -8.92 -15.86 2.86
C ALA A 417 -7.42 -16.12 3.02
N SER A 418 -6.57 -15.25 2.47
CA SER A 418 -5.11 -15.37 2.58
C SER A 418 -4.60 -15.15 4.02
N TYR A 419 -5.17 -14.19 4.76
CA TYR A 419 -4.79 -13.96 6.16
C TYR A 419 -5.25 -15.10 7.06
N ARG A 420 -6.43 -15.67 6.77
CA ARG A 420 -6.94 -16.86 7.45
C ARG A 420 -6.00 -18.05 7.24
N ALA A 421 -5.51 -18.25 6.01
CA ALA A 421 -4.56 -19.32 5.71
C ALA A 421 -3.26 -19.15 6.53
N GLU A 422 -2.66 -17.96 6.56
CA GLU A 422 -1.44 -17.71 7.32
C GLU A 422 -1.62 -17.87 8.84
N ALA A 423 -2.71 -17.32 9.39
CA ALA A 423 -3.01 -17.45 10.81
C ALA A 423 -3.24 -18.91 11.20
N THR A 424 -3.95 -19.67 10.35
CA THR A 424 -4.20 -21.10 10.60
C THR A 424 -2.92 -21.92 10.45
N PHE A 425 -2.04 -21.58 9.50
CA PHE A 425 -0.73 -22.18 9.37
C PHE A 425 0.05 -22.10 10.69
N TYR A 426 0.24 -20.88 11.23
CA TYR A 426 1.00 -20.72 12.47
C TYR A 426 0.30 -21.32 13.69
N ALA A 427 -1.03 -21.21 13.76
CA ALA A 427 -1.80 -21.74 14.88
C ALA A 427 -1.82 -23.27 14.94
N ARG A 428 -1.85 -23.96 13.79
CA ARG A 428 -2.16 -25.40 13.74
C ARG A 428 -1.09 -26.26 13.08
N TYR A 429 -0.50 -25.80 11.98
CA TYR A 429 0.39 -26.61 11.15
C TYR A 429 1.87 -26.41 11.51
N ALA A 430 2.26 -25.20 11.92
CA ALA A 430 3.65 -24.91 12.30
C ALA A 430 4.20 -25.83 13.41
N PRO A 431 3.46 -26.14 14.49
CA PRO A 431 3.95 -27.08 15.52
C PRO A 431 4.22 -28.49 14.98
N LEU A 432 3.34 -29.01 14.12
CA LEU A 432 3.50 -30.32 13.48
C LEU A 432 4.75 -30.35 12.59
N LEU A 433 4.93 -29.31 11.76
CA LEU A 433 6.08 -29.19 10.88
C LEU A 433 7.39 -29.07 11.66
N GLN A 434 7.41 -28.30 12.76
CA GLN A 434 8.56 -28.20 13.65
C GLN A 434 8.91 -29.54 14.31
N GLN A 435 7.91 -30.29 14.79
CA GLN A 435 8.13 -31.64 15.34
C GLN A 435 8.72 -32.61 14.31
N ARG A 436 8.40 -32.40 13.02
CA ARG A 436 8.94 -33.17 11.90
C ARG A 436 10.20 -32.54 11.30
N GLY A 437 10.84 -31.59 11.99
CA GLY A 437 12.16 -31.07 11.67
C GLY A 437 12.20 -30.02 10.54
N VAL A 438 11.08 -29.34 10.26
CA VAL A 438 11.06 -28.17 9.37
C VAL A 438 11.41 -26.92 10.18
N SER A 439 12.43 -26.18 9.74
CA SER A 439 12.83 -24.91 10.35
C SER A 439 11.80 -23.83 10.07
N LEU A 440 11.20 -23.25 11.11
CA LEU A 440 10.19 -22.19 10.98
C LEU A 440 10.47 -21.06 11.97
N ILE A 441 10.08 -19.85 11.60
CA ILE A 441 10.02 -18.72 12.54
C ILE A 441 9.07 -19.12 13.67
N ARG A 442 9.51 -18.97 14.92
CA ARG A 442 8.72 -19.37 16.08
C ARG A 442 7.51 -18.43 16.24
N PRO A 443 6.27 -18.95 16.19
CA PRO A 443 5.11 -18.15 16.55
C PRO A 443 5.06 -17.96 18.07
N LEU A 444 4.92 -16.71 18.51
CA LEU A 444 4.74 -16.34 19.92
C LEU A 444 3.27 -16.11 20.24
N ALA A 445 2.54 -15.47 19.33
CA ALA A 445 1.10 -15.34 19.46
C ALA A 445 0.39 -15.21 18.11
N VAL A 446 -0.85 -15.72 18.05
CA VAL A 446 -1.75 -15.58 16.91
C VAL A 446 -3.14 -15.23 17.42
N PHE A 447 -3.73 -14.16 16.88
CA PHE A 447 -5.07 -13.68 17.23
C PHE A 447 -5.91 -13.46 15.99
N GLN A 448 -7.22 -13.65 16.14
CA GLN A 448 -8.22 -13.38 15.12
C GLN A 448 -9.36 -12.55 15.70
N SER A 449 -10.04 -11.75 14.89
CA SER A 449 -11.31 -11.13 15.26
C SER A 449 -12.30 -11.06 14.12
N ASP A 450 -13.59 -10.99 14.46
CA ASP A 450 -14.69 -10.76 13.53
C ASP A 450 -14.98 -9.26 13.40
N ALA A 451 -16.03 -8.94 12.63
CA ALA A 451 -16.49 -7.57 12.43
C ALA A 451 -17.14 -6.94 13.67
N ALA A 452 -17.60 -7.76 14.62
CA ALA A 452 -18.18 -7.31 15.89
C ALA A 452 -17.11 -6.99 16.95
N GLY A 453 -15.83 -7.27 16.65
CA GLY A 453 -14.72 -7.09 17.59
C GLY A 453 -14.52 -8.27 18.54
N THR A 454 -15.22 -9.40 18.32
CA THR A 454 -15.00 -10.62 19.10
C THR A 454 -13.61 -11.15 18.78
N CYS A 455 -12.72 -11.17 19.76
CA CYS A 455 -11.33 -11.60 19.58
C CYS A 455 -11.10 -13.00 20.19
N THR A 456 -10.28 -13.82 19.52
CA THR A 456 -9.82 -15.09 20.08
C THR A 456 -8.79 -14.87 21.19
N THR A 457 -8.59 -15.87 22.05
CA THR A 457 -7.35 -15.98 22.84
C THR A 457 -6.15 -16.25 21.93
N ASN A 458 -4.94 -16.23 22.49
CA ASN A 458 -3.73 -16.58 21.75
C ASN A 458 -3.78 -18.05 21.29
N LEU A 459 -3.91 -18.27 19.99
CA LEU A 459 -4.09 -19.59 19.39
C LEU A 459 -2.85 -20.51 19.45
N VAL A 460 -1.67 -19.99 19.83
CA VAL A 460 -0.42 -20.77 19.95
C VAL A 460 0.11 -20.87 21.40
N ALA A 461 -0.64 -20.38 22.39
CA ALA A 461 -0.27 -20.54 23.80
C ALA A 461 -0.33 -22.02 24.21
N LYS A 462 0.66 -22.49 24.98
CA LYS A 462 0.83 -23.90 25.38
C LYS A 462 0.01 -24.35 26.60
N ASP A 463 -0.90 -23.52 27.11
CA ASP A 463 -1.50 -23.77 28.42
C ASP A 463 -2.67 -24.76 28.34
N THR A 464 -2.42 -26.00 28.79
CA THR A 464 -3.36 -27.13 28.78
C THR A 464 -4.35 -27.13 29.95
N THR A 465 -4.32 -26.10 30.81
CA THR A 465 -5.19 -26.00 32.00
C THR A 465 -6.45 -25.17 31.79
N ILE A 466 -6.54 -24.44 30.68
CA ILE A 466 -7.78 -23.79 30.28
C ILE A 466 -8.59 -24.87 29.56
N PRO A 467 -9.84 -25.18 29.97
CA PRO A 467 -10.73 -26.02 29.18
C PRO A 467 -10.70 -25.53 27.72
N GLU A 468 -11.01 -26.39 26.75
CA GLU A 468 -11.27 -26.01 25.34
C GLU A 468 -12.44 -24.99 25.25
N CYS A 469 -12.24 -23.80 25.80
CA CYS A 469 -13.20 -22.74 25.90
C CYS A 469 -13.14 -22.02 24.57
N GLN A 470 -13.92 -22.53 23.63
CA GLN A 470 -14.52 -21.77 22.54
C GLN A 470 -13.53 -20.83 21.81
N ALA A 471 -12.42 -21.38 21.30
CA ALA A 471 -11.45 -20.68 20.45
C ALA A 471 -11.99 -20.44 19.02
N HIS A 472 -13.25 -20.01 18.90
CA HIS A 472 -13.93 -19.85 17.63
C HIS A 472 -14.45 -18.42 17.49
N CYS A 473 -13.68 -17.63 16.77
CA CYS A 473 -14.18 -16.43 16.11
C CYS A 473 -14.94 -16.88 14.86
N SER A 474 -16.25 -16.62 14.79
CA SER A 474 -17.05 -16.92 13.60
C SER A 474 -16.67 -15.97 12.46
N ALA A 475 -16.24 -16.51 11.32
CA ALA A 475 -15.85 -15.73 10.13
C ALA A 475 -14.85 -14.59 10.42
N PRO A 476 -13.61 -14.89 10.84
CA PRO A 476 -12.63 -13.87 11.16
C PRO A 476 -12.30 -13.00 9.94
N ILE A 477 -12.19 -11.69 10.17
CA ILE A 477 -11.87 -10.68 9.15
C ILE A 477 -10.62 -9.86 9.49
N ASN A 478 -10.14 -9.89 10.74
CA ASN A 478 -8.90 -9.27 11.18
C ASN A 478 -7.96 -10.31 11.81
N PHE A 479 -6.65 -10.11 11.64
CA PHE A 479 -5.62 -11.07 12.04
C PHE A 479 -4.40 -10.35 12.62
N MET A 480 -3.78 -10.95 13.63
CA MET A 480 -2.54 -10.44 14.22
C MET A 480 -1.61 -11.61 14.56
N LEU A 481 -0.35 -11.49 14.14
CA LEU A 481 0.71 -12.47 14.32
C LEU A 481 1.90 -11.79 15.02
N LEU A 482 2.39 -12.43 16.09
CA LEU A 482 3.62 -12.06 16.77
C LEU A 482 4.58 -13.24 16.65
N LEU A 483 5.71 -13.03 15.99
CA LEU A 483 6.73 -14.05 15.72
C LEU A 483 8.06 -13.65 16.38
N GLU A 484 8.85 -14.60 16.84
CA GLU A 484 10.22 -14.31 17.30
C GLU A 484 11.08 -13.90 16.09
N CYS A 485 11.82 -12.79 16.15
CA CYS A 485 12.69 -12.40 15.05
C CYS A 485 13.89 -13.36 14.94
N LEU A 486 14.26 -13.67 13.69
CA LEU A 486 15.47 -14.43 13.35
C LEU A 486 16.72 -13.74 13.91
N GLY A 487 17.68 -14.51 14.42
CA GLY A 487 18.95 -13.99 14.94
C GLY A 487 18.88 -13.27 16.30
N SER A 488 17.74 -13.29 16.99
CA SER A 488 17.63 -12.70 18.33
C SER A 488 18.48 -13.45 19.38
N ALA A 489 19.63 -12.87 19.78
CA ALA A 489 20.60 -13.20 20.86
C ALA A 489 20.89 -14.68 21.25
N PRO A 490 22.18 -15.09 21.41
CA PRO A 490 22.56 -16.47 21.74
C PRO A 490 22.19 -16.89 23.18
N PRO A 491 22.18 -18.19 23.51
CA PRO A 491 21.96 -18.67 24.87
C PRO A 491 23.05 -18.12 25.81
N ALA A 492 22.62 -17.54 26.93
CA ALA A 492 23.15 -17.57 28.31
C ALA A 492 24.66 -17.67 28.67
N SER A 493 25.58 -17.97 27.77
CA SER A 493 26.99 -18.23 28.05
C SER A 493 27.95 -17.56 27.06
N SER A 494 27.48 -16.72 26.15
CA SER A 494 28.30 -16.00 25.17
C SER A 494 28.90 -14.71 25.74
N SER A 495 30.19 -14.49 25.45
CA SER A 495 30.96 -13.30 25.83
C SER A 495 30.61 -12.07 24.97
N LEU A 496 31.01 -10.89 25.44
CA LEU A 496 30.72 -9.57 24.81
C LEU A 496 31.18 -9.44 23.34
N ASP A 497 32.10 -10.27 22.86
CA ASP A 497 32.53 -10.29 21.45
C ASP A 497 31.48 -10.92 20.49
N ASP A 498 30.51 -11.68 21.00
CA ASP A 498 29.42 -12.29 20.18
C ASP A 498 28.32 -11.28 19.78
N LEU A 499 28.38 -10.04 20.28
CA LEU A 499 27.42 -8.98 19.92
C LEU A 499 27.61 -8.46 18.48
N GLN A 500 28.74 -8.75 17.82
CA GLN A 500 28.95 -8.38 16.41
C GLN A 500 28.30 -9.35 15.41
N SER A 501 27.77 -10.51 15.84
CA SER A 501 27.18 -11.53 14.94
C SER A 501 25.63 -11.50 14.86
N LEU A 502 24.99 -10.41 15.29
CA LEU A 502 23.53 -10.31 15.56
C LEU A 502 22.61 -10.33 14.32
N ALA A 503 23.08 -10.72 13.14
CA ALA A 503 22.23 -11.10 12.03
C ALA A 503 22.77 -12.37 11.40
N THR A 504 22.54 -13.50 12.05
CA THR A 504 22.83 -14.82 11.46
C THR A 504 21.96 -15.11 10.25
N TYR A 505 21.03 -14.25 9.85
CA TYR A 505 20.14 -14.49 8.72
C TYR A 505 20.16 -13.33 7.74
N GLU A 506 20.24 -13.67 6.46
CA GLU A 506 20.33 -12.75 5.35
C GLU A 506 19.20 -13.01 4.35
N ALA A 507 18.64 -11.96 3.78
CA ALA A 507 17.75 -12.08 2.63
C ALA A 507 18.59 -12.23 1.35
N ALA A 508 18.16 -13.10 0.45
CA ALA A 508 18.71 -13.19 -0.89
C ALA A 508 17.64 -12.78 -1.89
N ASP A 509 18.01 -12.12 -2.99
CA ASP A 509 17.07 -11.70 -4.02
C ASP A 509 17.15 -12.59 -5.26
N ARG A 510 18.36 -12.77 -5.80
CA ARG A 510 18.64 -13.67 -6.94
C ARG A 510 19.50 -14.83 -6.44
N LEU A 511 18.92 -16.02 -6.39
CA LEU A 511 19.56 -17.20 -5.83
C LEU A 511 20.56 -17.78 -6.84
N GLU A 512 21.82 -17.87 -6.41
CA GLU A 512 22.84 -18.64 -7.11
C GLU A 512 22.75 -20.13 -6.71
N LEU A 513 23.62 -20.98 -7.26
CA LEU A 513 23.47 -22.44 -7.19
C LEU A 513 23.36 -23.00 -5.77
N VAL A 514 24.19 -22.50 -4.85
CA VAL A 514 24.22 -22.97 -3.44
C VAL A 514 22.90 -22.67 -2.74
N ASP A 515 22.47 -21.41 -2.77
CA ASP A 515 21.22 -20.96 -2.16
C ASP A 515 20.00 -21.63 -2.80
N THR A 516 20.04 -21.85 -4.13
CA THR A 516 19.00 -22.59 -4.86
C THR A 516 18.88 -24.02 -4.33
N LYS A 517 19.99 -24.73 -4.16
CA LYS A 517 19.97 -26.09 -3.60
C LYS A 517 19.48 -26.11 -2.15
N GLN A 518 19.86 -25.13 -1.33
CA GLN A 518 19.36 -25.05 0.04
C GLN A 518 17.84 -24.79 0.09
N ALA A 519 17.33 -23.92 -0.77
CA ALA A 519 15.90 -23.67 -0.90
C ALA A 519 15.13 -24.92 -1.41
N LEU A 520 15.67 -25.65 -2.39
CA LEU A 520 15.07 -26.91 -2.86
C LEU A 520 15.10 -28.01 -1.79
N ARG A 521 16.17 -28.11 -1.00
CA ARG A 521 16.25 -29.05 0.13
C ARG A 521 15.20 -28.70 1.20
N TYR A 522 15.03 -27.42 1.51
CA TYR A 522 13.98 -26.95 2.41
C TYR A 522 12.59 -27.37 1.90
N LEU A 523 12.29 -27.14 0.62
CA LEU A 523 11.02 -27.57 0.01
C LEU A 523 10.84 -29.09 0.11
N ALA A 524 11.87 -29.87 -0.22
CA ALA A 524 11.80 -31.32 -0.09
C ALA A 524 11.49 -31.76 1.35
N HIS A 525 12.06 -31.08 2.35
CA HIS A 525 11.77 -31.34 3.75
C HIS A 525 10.36 -30.96 4.17
N LEU A 526 9.88 -29.78 3.74
CA LEU A 526 8.51 -29.32 3.96
C LEU A 526 7.51 -30.32 3.37
N HIS A 527 7.68 -30.66 2.09
CA HIS A 527 6.77 -31.54 1.35
C HIS A 527 6.79 -32.98 1.88
N ALA A 528 7.95 -33.51 2.26
CA ALA A 528 8.04 -34.83 2.88
C ALA A 528 7.32 -34.88 4.24
N SER A 529 7.35 -33.79 5.00
CA SER A 529 6.81 -33.74 6.37
C SER A 529 5.29 -33.89 6.43
N THR A 530 4.58 -33.62 5.33
CA THR A 530 3.11 -33.74 5.25
C THR A 530 2.64 -34.71 4.17
N TRP A 531 3.57 -35.45 3.56
CA TRP A 531 3.29 -36.37 2.47
C TRP A 531 2.37 -37.50 2.90
N GLY A 532 1.27 -37.69 2.15
CA GLY A 532 0.32 -38.79 2.38
C GLY A 532 -0.41 -38.71 3.73
N LEU A 533 -0.30 -37.61 4.47
CA LEU A 533 -1.06 -37.39 5.69
C LEU A 533 -2.50 -37.01 5.32
N HIS A 534 -3.36 -38.02 5.13
CA HIS A 534 -4.81 -37.83 5.06
C HIS A 534 -5.36 -37.17 6.34
N ALA A 535 -4.65 -37.35 7.47
CA ALA A 535 -4.98 -36.82 8.79
C ALA A 535 -4.83 -35.29 8.96
N LEU A 536 -4.47 -34.54 7.91
CA LEU A 536 -4.56 -33.07 7.97
C LEU A 536 -6.02 -32.58 8.01
N ASP A 537 -6.96 -33.40 7.51
CA ASP A 537 -8.40 -33.19 7.66
C ASP A 537 -8.89 -33.53 9.09
N ASP A 538 -8.13 -34.35 9.84
CA ASP A 538 -8.41 -34.78 11.22
C ASP A 538 -7.76 -33.89 12.29
N ILE A 539 -7.15 -32.75 11.91
CA ILE A 539 -6.77 -31.71 12.90
C ILE A 539 -8.09 -31.16 13.47
N LYS A 540 -8.52 -31.76 14.60
CA LYS A 540 -9.81 -31.53 15.26
C LYS A 540 -10.25 -30.05 15.21
N GLY A 541 -11.43 -29.80 14.63
CA GLY A 541 -12.21 -28.58 14.85
C GLY A 541 -11.81 -27.34 14.04
N GLY A 542 -11.54 -27.42 12.73
CA GLY A 542 -11.63 -26.21 11.89
C GLY A 542 -11.68 -26.43 10.39
N GLU A 543 -11.79 -25.31 9.67
CA GLU A 543 -11.91 -25.28 8.21
C GLU A 543 -10.72 -26.00 7.55
N PRO A 544 -10.96 -26.84 6.52
CA PRO A 544 -9.90 -27.44 5.72
C PRO A 544 -8.98 -26.36 5.15
N MET A 545 -7.68 -26.64 5.03
CA MET A 545 -6.81 -25.75 4.27
C MET A 545 -7.26 -25.67 2.83
N ALA A 546 -7.44 -24.43 2.37
CA ALA A 546 -7.79 -24.15 0.98
C ALA A 546 -6.71 -24.68 0.02
N GLU A 547 -7.05 -24.76 -1.26
CA GLU A 547 -6.07 -24.98 -2.32
C GLU A 547 -4.95 -23.93 -2.19
N ALA A 548 -3.70 -24.37 -2.30
CA ALA A 548 -2.56 -23.47 -2.21
C ALA A 548 -2.37 -22.62 -3.49
N CYS A 549 -1.36 -21.76 -3.46
CA CYS A 549 -0.91 -20.92 -4.57
C CYS A 549 -1.89 -19.80 -4.96
N TRP A 550 -1.44 -18.56 -4.95
CA TRP A 550 -2.29 -17.41 -5.32
C TRP A 550 -2.55 -17.31 -6.82
N TRP A 551 -1.65 -17.89 -7.61
CA TRP A 551 -1.63 -17.80 -9.06
C TRP A 551 -2.53 -18.82 -9.75
N MET A 552 -3.16 -19.76 -9.03
CA MET A 552 -4.04 -20.78 -9.61
C MET A 552 -5.27 -20.21 -10.32
N LEU A 553 -5.67 -20.84 -11.43
CA LEU A 553 -6.85 -20.42 -12.20
C LEU A 553 -8.11 -20.39 -11.32
N SER A 554 -8.27 -21.36 -10.42
CA SER A 554 -9.37 -21.42 -9.45
C SER A 554 -9.47 -20.16 -8.56
N LYS A 555 -8.37 -19.43 -8.34
CA LYS A 555 -8.34 -18.19 -7.54
C LYS A 555 -8.33 -16.90 -8.36
N ARG A 556 -7.83 -16.95 -9.60
CA ARG A 556 -7.70 -15.78 -10.49
C ARG A 556 -8.91 -15.57 -11.40
N GLY A 557 -9.59 -16.65 -11.75
CA GLY A 557 -10.79 -16.65 -12.60
C GLY A 557 -10.49 -16.54 -14.10
N GLU A 558 -11.48 -16.93 -14.90
CA GLU A 558 -11.37 -17.00 -16.37
C GLU A 558 -11.28 -15.62 -17.03
N THR A 559 -11.87 -14.59 -16.43
CA THR A 559 -11.80 -13.21 -16.97
C THR A 559 -10.36 -12.70 -17.00
N GLU A 560 -9.51 -13.14 -16.07
CA GLU A 560 -8.08 -12.80 -16.11
C GLU A 560 -7.41 -13.51 -17.29
N VAL A 561 -7.64 -14.82 -17.47
CA VAL A 561 -6.95 -15.58 -18.52
C VAL A 561 -7.27 -15.04 -19.91
N ALA A 562 -8.53 -14.67 -20.16
CA ALA A 562 -8.99 -14.12 -21.44
C ALA A 562 -8.25 -12.86 -21.89
N ARG A 563 -7.64 -12.09 -20.96
CA ARG A 563 -6.83 -10.91 -21.30
C ARG A 563 -5.58 -11.25 -22.10
N ALA A 564 -5.10 -12.49 -22.02
CA ALA A 564 -3.94 -12.95 -22.78
C ALA A 564 -4.11 -12.78 -24.29
N LEU A 565 -5.34 -12.92 -24.81
CA LEU A 565 -5.66 -12.73 -26.23
C LEU A 565 -5.34 -11.32 -26.73
N HIS A 566 -5.34 -10.33 -25.83
CA HIS A 566 -5.05 -8.94 -26.15
C HIS A 566 -3.61 -8.55 -25.77
N ILE A 567 -3.14 -9.04 -24.62
CA ILE A 567 -1.80 -8.71 -24.10
C ILE A 567 -0.70 -9.35 -24.95
N TRP A 568 -0.86 -10.61 -25.34
CA TRP A 568 0.20 -11.35 -26.03
C TRP A 568 0.57 -10.73 -27.39
N PRO A 569 -0.38 -10.38 -28.29
CA PRO A 569 -0.04 -9.72 -29.56
C PRO A 569 0.68 -8.37 -29.36
N GLN A 570 0.34 -7.62 -28.32
CA GLN A 570 1.03 -6.37 -27.99
C GLN A 570 2.45 -6.63 -27.51
N MET A 571 2.64 -7.64 -26.65
CA MET A 571 3.96 -8.03 -26.18
C MET A 571 4.85 -8.49 -27.34
N LEU A 572 4.32 -9.31 -28.25
CA LEU A 572 5.06 -9.80 -29.41
C LEU A 572 5.64 -8.65 -30.25
N ARG A 573 4.85 -7.59 -30.49
CA ARG A 573 5.32 -6.36 -31.17
C ARG A 573 6.36 -5.59 -30.37
N ASN A 574 6.13 -5.42 -29.07
CA ASN A 574 7.03 -4.65 -28.21
C ASN A 574 8.38 -5.36 -27.96
N TRP A 575 8.45 -6.67 -28.19
CA TRP A 575 9.61 -7.53 -27.95
C TRP A 575 10.20 -8.12 -29.23
N GLU A 576 9.69 -7.73 -30.41
CA GLU A 576 10.08 -8.25 -31.72
C GLU A 576 11.61 -8.33 -31.89
N SER A 577 12.30 -7.20 -31.70
CA SER A 577 13.76 -7.14 -31.87
C SER A 577 14.53 -8.07 -30.93
N VAL A 578 14.02 -8.29 -29.71
CA VAL A 578 14.64 -9.20 -28.74
C VAL A 578 14.38 -10.63 -29.18
N PHE A 579 13.12 -10.98 -29.46
CA PHE A 579 12.75 -12.35 -29.82
C PHE A 579 13.36 -12.84 -31.13
N GLU A 580 13.52 -11.98 -32.14
CA GLU A 580 14.21 -12.33 -33.39
C GLU A 580 15.71 -12.54 -33.22
N SER A 581 16.33 -11.86 -32.24
CA SER A 581 17.76 -11.99 -31.97
C SER A 581 18.13 -13.25 -31.18
N GLU A 582 17.15 -13.92 -30.56
CA GLU A 582 17.34 -15.05 -29.67
C GLU A 582 17.22 -16.38 -30.45
N THR A 583 18.35 -17.05 -30.65
CA THR A 583 18.41 -18.29 -31.46
C THR A 583 17.68 -19.49 -30.82
N GLU A 584 17.41 -19.44 -29.53
CA GLU A 584 16.70 -20.50 -28.79
C GLU A 584 15.18 -20.36 -28.84
N LEU A 585 14.65 -19.27 -29.38
CA LEU A 585 13.22 -19.06 -29.55
C LEU A 585 12.74 -19.57 -30.91
N PRO A 586 11.50 -20.09 -30.99
CA PRO A 586 10.88 -20.39 -32.27
C PRO A 586 10.57 -19.09 -33.03
N SER A 587 10.23 -19.21 -34.31
CA SER A 587 9.91 -18.04 -35.14
C SER A 587 8.76 -17.21 -34.55
N LEU A 588 8.73 -15.90 -34.84
CA LEU A 588 7.62 -15.02 -34.42
C LEU A 588 6.26 -15.54 -34.92
N ALA A 589 6.23 -16.15 -36.11
CA ALA A 589 5.04 -16.79 -36.66
C ALA A 589 4.53 -17.92 -35.75
N GLU A 590 5.42 -18.77 -35.23
CA GLU A 590 5.08 -19.83 -34.27
C GLU A 590 4.70 -19.31 -32.88
N LEU A 591 5.22 -18.14 -32.49
CA LEU A 591 4.86 -17.48 -31.24
C LEU A 591 3.52 -16.74 -31.31
N THR A 592 3.00 -16.45 -32.51
CA THR A 592 1.77 -15.65 -32.67
C THR A 592 0.57 -16.28 -31.95
N SER A 593 0.42 -17.60 -32.01
CA SER A 593 -0.69 -18.34 -31.38
C SER A 593 -0.46 -18.69 -29.90
N LEU A 594 0.66 -18.31 -29.29
CA LEU A 594 1.02 -18.74 -27.94
C LEU A 594 -0.03 -18.34 -26.89
N GLY A 595 -0.52 -17.10 -26.97
CA GLY A 595 -1.57 -16.60 -26.08
C GLY A 595 -2.88 -17.37 -26.20
N GLU A 596 -3.30 -17.71 -27.42
CA GLU A 596 -4.51 -18.50 -27.70
C GLU A 596 -4.39 -19.93 -27.17
N ARG A 597 -3.28 -20.59 -27.48
CA ARG A 597 -2.98 -21.97 -27.02
C ARG A 597 -2.95 -22.05 -25.50
N MET A 598 -2.36 -21.07 -24.84
CA MET A 598 -2.34 -20.98 -23.37
C MET A 598 -3.76 -20.86 -22.80
N VAL A 599 -4.63 -20.04 -23.40
CA VAL A 599 -6.04 -19.89 -22.96
C VAL A 599 -6.79 -21.21 -23.15
N GLN A 600 -6.61 -21.88 -24.28
CA GLN A 600 -7.26 -23.16 -24.61
C GLN A 600 -6.89 -24.28 -23.62
N GLU A 601 -5.63 -24.33 -23.18
CA GLU A 601 -5.14 -25.39 -22.30
C GLU A 601 -5.30 -25.08 -20.80
N ALA A 602 -5.61 -23.83 -20.43
CA ALA A 602 -5.62 -23.37 -19.03
C ALA A 602 -6.49 -24.23 -18.09
N ALA A 603 -7.72 -24.56 -18.52
CA ALA A 603 -8.63 -25.36 -17.70
C ALA A 603 -8.10 -26.79 -17.48
N TYR A 604 -7.49 -27.39 -18.52
CA TYR A 604 -6.91 -28.72 -18.45
C TYR A 604 -5.68 -28.76 -17.53
N VAL A 605 -4.79 -27.77 -17.67
CA VAL A 605 -3.60 -27.62 -16.81
C VAL A 605 -4.02 -27.48 -15.35
N ASN A 606 -4.98 -26.60 -15.04
CA ASN A 606 -5.52 -26.43 -13.70
C ASN A 606 -6.10 -27.75 -13.15
N ALA A 607 -6.92 -28.46 -13.93
CA ALA A 607 -7.49 -29.74 -13.51
C ALA A 607 -6.42 -30.81 -13.24
N CYS A 608 -5.33 -30.85 -13.99
CA CYS A 608 -4.22 -31.77 -13.75
C CYS A 608 -3.50 -31.48 -12.42
N LEU A 609 -3.41 -30.22 -12.02
CA LEU A 609 -2.73 -29.81 -10.79
C LEU A 609 -3.63 -29.91 -9.54
N THR A 610 -4.95 -29.98 -9.72
CA THR A 610 -5.93 -30.00 -8.61
C THR A 610 -6.73 -31.31 -8.57
N VAL A 611 -7.64 -31.51 -9.52
CA VAL A 611 -8.66 -32.56 -9.51
C VAL A 611 -8.06 -33.93 -9.85
N HIS A 612 -7.23 -34.00 -10.88
CA HIS A 612 -6.65 -35.25 -11.36
C HIS A 612 -5.34 -35.62 -10.65
N ALA A 613 -4.83 -34.73 -9.79
CA ALA A 613 -3.66 -35.02 -8.99
C ALA A 613 -4.01 -36.12 -7.97
N ALA A 614 -3.25 -37.22 -7.97
CA ALA A 614 -3.48 -38.32 -7.05
C ALA A 614 -3.40 -37.83 -5.58
N ALA A 615 -4.43 -38.09 -4.78
CA ALA A 615 -4.48 -37.65 -3.39
C ALA A 615 -3.27 -38.14 -2.57
N SER A 616 -2.70 -39.28 -2.93
CA SER A 616 -1.53 -39.90 -2.30
C SER A 616 -0.21 -39.14 -2.50
N VAL A 617 -0.14 -38.22 -3.46
CA VAL A 617 1.06 -37.40 -3.73
C VAL A 617 0.87 -35.92 -3.35
N ARG A 618 -0.31 -35.57 -2.81
CA ARG A 618 -0.57 -34.23 -2.28
C ARG A 618 0.18 -34.04 -0.97
N THR A 619 0.61 -32.80 -0.77
CA THR A 619 1.39 -32.36 0.38
C THR A 619 1.05 -30.91 0.71
N PHE A 620 1.51 -30.43 1.86
CA PHE A 620 1.43 -29.03 2.22
C PHE A 620 2.46 -28.24 1.43
N VAL A 621 2.03 -27.19 0.75
CA VAL A 621 2.89 -26.30 -0.04
C VAL A 621 2.77 -24.87 0.46
N HIS A 622 3.84 -24.10 0.33
CA HIS A 622 3.90 -22.70 0.73
C HIS A 622 3.08 -21.81 -0.21
N GLY A 623 3.07 -22.12 -1.51
CA GLY A 623 2.24 -21.49 -2.54
C GLY A 623 2.66 -20.10 -3.02
N ASP A 624 3.73 -19.54 -2.45
CA ASP A 624 4.41 -18.35 -2.96
C ASP A 624 5.91 -18.42 -2.61
N PHE A 625 6.48 -19.61 -2.81
CA PHE A 625 7.86 -19.90 -2.41
C PHE A 625 8.85 -19.23 -3.38
N LYS A 626 9.38 -18.08 -2.95
CA LYS A 626 10.29 -17.22 -3.72
C LYS A 626 11.31 -16.60 -2.77
N SER A 627 12.45 -16.16 -3.30
CA SER A 627 13.58 -15.59 -2.54
C SER A 627 13.16 -14.48 -1.56
N ALA A 628 12.22 -13.62 -1.96
CA ALA A 628 11.66 -12.56 -1.10
C ALA A 628 10.98 -13.07 0.18
N ASN A 629 10.61 -14.35 0.23
CA ASN A 629 9.93 -15.00 1.35
C ASN A 629 10.88 -15.97 2.10
N LEU A 630 12.19 -15.88 1.86
CA LEU A 630 13.22 -16.73 2.45
C LEU A 630 14.29 -15.90 3.17
N PHE A 631 14.75 -16.45 4.29
CA PHE A 631 15.99 -16.04 4.93
C PHE A 631 16.97 -17.20 4.92
N PHE A 632 18.25 -16.89 4.69
CA PHE A 632 19.36 -17.83 4.69
C PHE A 632 20.25 -17.58 5.89
N GLU A 633 20.59 -18.63 6.64
CA GLU A 633 21.57 -18.50 7.71
C GLU A 633 22.94 -18.11 7.12
N SER A 634 23.64 -17.18 7.74
CA SER A 634 24.85 -16.52 7.24
C SER A 634 25.99 -17.49 6.93
N GLN A 635 26.13 -18.59 7.68
CA GLN A 635 27.20 -19.58 7.55
C GLN A 635 26.73 -20.86 6.87
N SER A 636 25.69 -21.52 7.40
CA SER A 636 25.17 -22.79 6.88
C SER A 636 24.33 -22.62 5.62
N ARG A 637 23.85 -21.40 5.36
CA ARG A 637 22.85 -21.10 4.31
C ARG A 637 21.55 -21.89 4.50
N ASP A 638 21.27 -22.33 5.74
CA ASP A 638 20.00 -22.99 6.06
C ASP A 638 18.84 -22.02 5.86
N VAL A 639 17.75 -22.53 5.32
CA VAL A 639 16.62 -21.71 4.90
C VAL A 639 15.54 -21.71 5.97
N VAL A 640 14.97 -20.52 6.20
CA VAL A 640 13.71 -20.34 6.91
C VAL A 640 12.75 -19.55 6.02
N ALA A 641 11.54 -20.07 5.81
CA ALA A 641 10.51 -19.41 5.02
C ALA A 641 9.48 -18.68 5.90
N PHE A 642 8.90 -17.61 5.36
CA PHE A 642 7.85 -16.81 5.98
C PHE A 642 6.80 -16.37 4.95
N ASP A 643 5.75 -15.69 5.40
CA ASP A 643 4.62 -15.25 4.57
C ASP A 643 3.78 -16.41 3.99
N TRP A 644 3.13 -17.15 4.88
CA TRP A 644 2.38 -18.38 4.57
C TRP A 644 0.94 -18.11 4.09
N GLN A 645 0.65 -16.91 3.58
CA GLN A 645 -0.69 -16.46 3.16
C GLN A 645 -1.30 -17.28 2.03
N TRP A 646 -0.45 -17.90 1.21
CA TRP A 646 -0.89 -18.67 0.05
C TRP A 646 -0.65 -20.17 0.20
N SER A 647 -0.37 -20.59 1.44
CA SER A 647 -0.12 -21.97 1.77
C SER A 647 -1.40 -22.79 1.80
N GLY A 648 -1.25 -24.11 1.64
CA GLY A 648 -2.36 -25.04 1.60
C GLY A 648 -1.97 -26.39 1.01
N MET A 649 -2.98 -27.18 0.62
CA MET A 649 -2.74 -28.50 0.04
C MET A 649 -2.55 -28.43 -1.48
N GLY A 650 -1.46 -29.02 -1.97
CA GLY A 650 -1.12 -29.01 -3.39
C GLY A 650 -0.07 -30.06 -3.75
N LEU A 651 0.60 -29.85 -4.88
CA LEU A 651 1.72 -30.67 -5.34
C LEU A 651 3.03 -29.93 -5.05
N GLY A 652 4.02 -30.60 -4.47
CA GLY A 652 5.31 -29.96 -4.17
C GLY A 652 6.01 -29.35 -5.41
N ALA A 653 5.70 -29.86 -6.61
CA ALA A 653 6.14 -29.30 -7.88
C ALA A 653 5.73 -27.83 -8.11
N MET A 654 4.65 -27.37 -7.47
CA MET A 654 4.15 -25.99 -7.58
C MET A 654 5.10 -24.99 -6.91
N ASP A 655 5.63 -25.31 -5.73
CA ASP A 655 6.63 -24.48 -5.07
C ASP A 655 7.97 -24.52 -5.80
N VAL A 656 8.37 -25.69 -6.33
CA VAL A 656 9.57 -25.81 -7.16
C VAL A 656 9.45 -24.95 -8.42
N ALA A 657 8.31 -24.99 -9.11
CA ALA A 657 8.02 -24.11 -10.25
C ALA A 657 8.04 -22.63 -9.87
N THR A 658 7.48 -22.26 -8.71
CA THR A 658 7.52 -20.88 -8.23
C THR A 658 8.96 -20.44 -8.01
N LEU A 659 9.77 -21.21 -7.28
CA LEU A 659 11.16 -20.88 -6.98
C LEU A 659 12.00 -20.69 -8.26
N LEU A 660 11.99 -21.68 -9.15
CA LEU A 660 12.83 -21.69 -10.34
C LEU A 660 12.45 -20.59 -11.34
N ASN A 661 11.17 -20.20 -11.41
CA ASN A 661 10.72 -19.15 -12.35
C ASN A 661 10.75 -17.73 -11.77
N THR A 662 10.97 -17.57 -10.46
CA THR A 662 10.92 -16.25 -9.80
C THR A 662 12.24 -15.79 -9.23
N SER A 663 13.11 -16.72 -8.82
CA SER A 663 14.16 -16.43 -7.84
C SER A 663 15.56 -16.87 -8.26
N VAL A 664 15.68 -17.93 -9.05
CA VAL A 664 16.98 -18.51 -9.43
C VAL A 664 17.63 -17.72 -10.55
N SER A 665 18.95 -17.49 -10.45
CA SER A 665 19.70 -16.74 -11.46
C SER A 665 19.69 -17.43 -12.84
N ILE A 666 19.72 -16.64 -13.90
CA ILE A 666 19.68 -17.19 -15.26
C ILE A 666 20.92 -18.06 -15.55
N SER A 667 22.08 -17.74 -14.99
CA SER A 667 23.32 -18.52 -15.13
C SER A 667 23.22 -19.92 -14.51
N VAL A 668 22.37 -20.08 -13.49
CA VAL A 668 22.08 -21.39 -12.88
C VAL A 668 21.07 -22.18 -13.71
N LEU A 669 20.20 -21.50 -14.46
CA LEU A 669 19.15 -22.13 -15.28
C LEU A 669 19.54 -22.37 -16.75
N SER A 670 20.47 -21.58 -17.32
CA SER A 670 20.68 -21.45 -18.76
C SER A 670 22.16 -21.56 -19.12
N THR A 671 22.51 -22.65 -19.79
CA THR A 671 23.76 -22.83 -20.55
C THR A 671 23.48 -23.33 -21.99
N GLY A 672 22.33 -22.94 -22.56
CA GLY A 672 21.91 -23.35 -23.91
C GLY A 672 21.11 -24.65 -23.98
N THR A 673 20.91 -25.33 -22.84
CA THR A 673 20.12 -26.56 -22.69
C THR A 673 19.31 -26.52 -21.39
N ASP A 674 18.25 -27.34 -21.28
CA ASP A 674 17.48 -27.49 -20.03
C ASP A 674 18.18 -28.45 -19.02
N GLU A 675 19.46 -28.81 -19.25
CA GLU A 675 20.18 -29.78 -18.42
C GLU A 675 20.39 -29.32 -16.98
N HIS A 676 20.79 -28.07 -16.76
CA HIS A 676 21.00 -27.55 -15.41
C HIS A 676 19.70 -27.49 -14.61
N GLU A 677 18.60 -27.10 -15.27
CA GLU A 677 17.28 -27.12 -14.67
C GLU A 677 16.86 -28.55 -14.31
N LEU A 678 17.07 -29.51 -15.21
CA LEU A 678 16.81 -30.92 -14.95
C LEU A 678 17.62 -31.44 -13.75
N GLN A 679 18.89 -31.05 -13.63
CA GLN A 679 19.73 -31.39 -12.47
C GLN A 679 19.17 -30.82 -11.15
N LEU A 680 18.59 -29.62 -11.17
CA LEU A 680 17.93 -29.04 -9.99
C LEU A 680 16.64 -29.81 -9.63
N LEU A 681 15.85 -30.21 -10.63
CA LEU A 681 14.67 -31.06 -10.43
C LEU A 681 15.04 -32.42 -9.82
N GLN A 682 16.08 -33.06 -10.35
CA GLN A 682 16.62 -34.31 -9.82
C GLN A 682 17.17 -34.15 -8.40
N PHE A 683 17.83 -33.02 -8.12
CA PHE A 683 18.33 -32.72 -6.78
C PHE A 683 17.18 -32.60 -5.76
N TYR A 684 16.12 -31.85 -6.09
CA TYR A 684 14.92 -31.77 -5.26
C TYR A 684 14.29 -33.15 -5.04
N TYR A 685 14.11 -33.91 -6.13
CA TYR A 685 13.49 -35.24 -6.08
C TYR A 685 14.28 -36.23 -5.21
N THR A 686 15.62 -36.16 -5.30
CA THR A 686 16.52 -36.95 -4.46
C THR A 686 16.36 -36.59 -2.99
N CYS A 687 16.38 -35.29 -2.65
CA CYS A 687 16.16 -34.83 -1.28
C CYS A 687 14.78 -35.25 -0.74
N LEU A 688 13.74 -35.19 -1.58
CA LEU A 688 12.39 -35.60 -1.22
C LEU A 688 12.35 -37.09 -0.89
N ARG A 689 12.94 -37.93 -1.74
CA ARG A 689 13.04 -39.38 -1.53
C ARG A 689 13.76 -39.72 -0.24
N GLU A 690 14.94 -39.13 -0.03
CA GLU A 690 15.74 -39.35 1.18
C GLU A 690 14.97 -38.95 2.44
N ARG A 691 14.29 -37.80 2.42
CA ARG A 691 13.51 -37.34 3.57
C ARG A 691 12.28 -38.19 3.84
N LEU A 692 11.56 -38.61 2.80
CA LEU A 692 10.41 -39.51 2.93
C LEU A 692 10.83 -40.84 3.56
N GLN A 693 11.92 -41.43 3.06
CA GLN A 693 12.46 -42.68 3.58
C GLN A 693 12.95 -42.55 5.03
N ALA A 694 13.49 -41.38 5.40
CA ALA A 694 13.89 -41.10 6.78
C ALA A 694 12.68 -40.94 7.74
N LEU A 695 11.54 -40.44 7.25
CA LEU A 695 10.32 -40.29 8.04
C LEU A 695 9.50 -41.58 8.13
N ASP A 696 9.45 -42.34 7.04
CA ASP A 696 8.77 -43.63 6.93
C ASP A 696 9.53 -44.54 5.94
N PRO A 697 10.29 -45.54 6.44
CA PRO A 697 11.06 -46.45 5.59
C PRO A 697 10.22 -47.29 4.61
N SER A 698 8.91 -47.38 4.80
CA SER A 698 8.00 -48.12 3.90
C SER A 698 7.60 -47.33 2.65
N VAL A 699 7.87 -46.02 2.61
CA VAL A 699 7.53 -45.15 1.48
C VAL A 699 8.63 -45.21 0.43
N HIS A 700 8.31 -45.81 -0.72
CA HIS A 700 9.16 -45.79 -1.91
C HIS A 700 8.64 -44.75 -2.91
N LEU A 701 9.31 -43.59 -2.98
CA LEU A 701 8.88 -42.47 -3.83
C LEU A 701 8.78 -42.89 -5.30
N ASP A 702 9.79 -43.59 -5.82
CA ASP A 702 9.90 -43.98 -7.23
C ASP A 702 8.72 -44.85 -7.71
N GLN A 703 8.08 -45.59 -6.79
CA GLN A 703 6.90 -46.42 -7.10
C GLN A 703 5.59 -45.63 -7.04
N ARG A 704 5.48 -44.66 -6.12
CA ARG A 704 4.24 -43.88 -5.90
C ARG A 704 4.16 -42.63 -6.74
N TYR A 705 5.29 -42.01 -7.04
CA TYR A 705 5.41 -40.78 -7.80
C TYR A 705 6.73 -40.76 -8.58
N PRO A 706 6.80 -41.49 -9.71
CA PRO A 706 8.00 -41.55 -10.55
C PRO A 706 8.49 -40.16 -10.97
N PHE A 707 9.78 -40.04 -11.26
CA PHE A 707 10.39 -38.77 -11.63
C PHE A 707 9.70 -38.13 -12.84
N GLU A 708 9.27 -38.92 -13.82
CA GLU A 708 8.57 -38.45 -15.02
C GLU A 708 7.22 -37.80 -14.67
N ALA A 709 6.50 -38.34 -13.68
CA ALA A 709 5.27 -37.76 -13.18
C ALA A 709 5.53 -36.45 -12.43
N PHE A 710 6.63 -36.38 -11.67
CA PHE A 710 7.09 -35.15 -11.04
C PHE A 710 7.47 -34.07 -12.05
N GLU A 711 8.29 -34.42 -13.04
CA GLU A 711 8.69 -33.53 -14.13
C GLU A 711 7.46 -33.00 -14.89
N ARG A 712 6.49 -33.87 -15.17
CA ARG A 712 5.22 -33.46 -15.79
C ARG A 712 4.44 -32.47 -14.93
N HIS A 713 4.32 -32.70 -13.63
CA HIS A 713 3.65 -31.74 -12.73
C HIS A 713 4.41 -30.41 -12.62
N TYR A 714 5.73 -30.43 -12.65
CA TYR A 714 6.56 -29.22 -12.71
C TYR A 714 6.35 -28.43 -14.01
N MET A 715 6.29 -29.14 -15.14
CA MET A 715 5.97 -28.57 -16.45
C MET A 715 4.61 -27.86 -16.42
N LEU A 716 3.58 -28.53 -15.91
CA LEU A 716 2.22 -27.98 -15.79
C LEU A 716 2.18 -26.79 -14.82
N ALA A 717 2.85 -26.86 -13.67
CA ALA A 717 2.94 -25.74 -12.74
C ALA A 717 3.66 -24.52 -13.36
N THR A 718 4.68 -24.76 -14.20
CA THR A 718 5.34 -23.69 -14.96
C THR A 718 4.37 -23.04 -15.96
N LEU A 719 3.55 -23.83 -16.67
CA LEU A 719 2.51 -23.30 -17.58
C LEU A 719 1.48 -22.46 -16.82
N GLU A 720 1.00 -22.96 -15.70
CA GLU A 720 -0.02 -22.30 -14.87
C GLU A 720 0.52 -21.00 -14.25
N TYR A 721 1.79 -20.95 -13.86
CA TYR A 721 2.44 -19.72 -13.40
C TYR A 721 2.65 -18.71 -14.54
N ALA A 722 3.13 -19.17 -15.70
CA ALA A 722 3.34 -18.34 -16.89
C ALA A 722 2.04 -17.67 -17.36
N ARG A 723 0.90 -18.37 -17.20
CA ARG A 723 -0.44 -17.84 -17.45
C ARG A 723 -0.67 -16.51 -16.74
N VAL A 724 -0.33 -16.42 -15.46
CA VAL A 724 -0.52 -15.19 -14.68
C VAL A 724 0.40 -14.07 -15.15
N LEU A 725 1.62 -14.40 -15.57
CA LEU A 725 2.55 -13.39 -16.10
C LEU A 725 2.01 -12.77 -17.40
N ILE A 726 1.56 -13.60 -18.35
CA ILE A 726 0.99 -13.11 -19.62
C ILE A 726 -0.31 -12.36 -19.41
N SER A 727 -1.24 -12.94 -18.64
CA SER A 727 -2.59 -12.39 -18.49
C SER A 727 -2.67 -11.13 -17.60
N ASN A 728 -1.62 -10.85 -16.82
CA ASN A 728 -1.65 -9.75 -15.87
C ASN A 728 -0.35 -8.93 -15.81
N PHE A 729 0.82 -9.55 -15.62
CA PHE A 729 2.06 -8.78 -15.36
C PHE A 729 2.71 -8.19 -16.61
N TRP A 730 2.44 -8.77 -17.79
CA TRP A 730 3.11 -8.38 -19.04
C TRP A 730 2.37 -7.35 -19.89
N HIS A 731 1.17 -6.90 -19.50
CA HIS A 731 0.33 -5.96 -20.27
C HIS A 731 1.01 -4.62 -20.67
N ARG A 732 2.03 -4.17 -19.91
CA ARG A 732 2.82 -2.96 -20.19
C ARG A 732 4.33 -3.23 -20.19
N LEU A 733 4.74 -4.49 -20.27
CA LEU A 733 6.15 -4.85 -20.20
C LEU A 733 6.82 -4.69 -21.57
N THR A 734 7.88 -3.92 -21.60
CA THR A 734 8.79 -3.74 -22.75
C THR A 734 10.21 -4.17 -22.33
N PRO A 735 11.14 -4.43 -23.25
CA PRO A 735 12.53 -4.72 -22.90
C PRO A 735 13.16 -3.61 -22.04
N SER A 736 12.91 -2.34 -22.38
CA SER A 736 13.41 -1.17 -21.64
C SER A 736 12.82 -1.06 -20.23
N THR A 737 11.49 -1.20 -20.09
CA THR A 737 10.84 -1.15 -18.77
C THR A 737 11.14 -2.37 -17.91
N CYS A 738 11.44 -3.52 -18.52
CA CYS A 738 11.94 -4.71 -17.84
C CYS A 738 13.35 -4.46 -17.29
N ALA A 739 14.27 -4.01 -18.13
CA ALA A 739 15.64 -3.69 -17.73
C ALA A 739 15.70 -2.59 -16.65
N ALA A 740 14.85 -1.57 -16.75
CA ALA A 740 14.73 -0.51 -15.74
C ALA A 740 14.30 -1.03 -14.34
N LYS A 741 13.73 -2.23 -14.26
CA LYS A 741 13.38 -2.89 -12.98
C LYS A 741 14.46 -3.82 -12.46
N GLY A 742 15.60 -3.96 -13.15
CA GLY A 742 16.62 -4.99 -12.86
C GLY A 742 17.19 -4.94 -11.44
N SER A 743 17.26 -3.76 -10.81
CA SER A 743 17.72 -3.58 -9.43
C SER A 743 16.62 -3.65 -8.37
N ARG A 744 15.34 -3.72 -8.76
CA ARG A 744 14.23 -3.78 -7.80
C ARG A 744 14.22 -5.13 -7.13
N VAL A 745 14.59 -5.21 -5.86
CA VAL A 745 14.47 -6.42 -5.01
C VAL A 745 13.01 -6.78 -4.71
N ASN A 746 12.76 -7.98 -4.18
CA ASN A 746 11.40 -8.46 -3.81
C ASN A 746 10.41 -8.51 -4.97
N CYS A 747 10.92 -8.81 -6.16
CA CYS A 747 10.22 -8.75 -7.44
C CYS A 747 10.58 -10.02 -8.24
N GLY A 748 9.61 -10.65 -8.91
CA GLY A 748 9.87 -11.88 -9.65
C GLY A 748 10.76 -11.63 -10.88
N LEU A 749 11.77 -12.48 -11.11
CA LEU A 749 12.71 -12.33 -12.23
C LEU A 749 12.02 -12.31 -13.61
N GLY A 750 10.89 -12.99 -13.76
CA GLY A 750 10.08 -13.03 -14.99
C GLY A 750 9.45 -11.70 -15.45
N TYR A 751 9.67 -10.57 -14.77
CA TYR A 751 9.27 -9.24 -15.26
C TYR A 751 10.24 -8.10 -14.90
N ARG A 752 11.45 -8.46 -14.48
CA ARG A 752 12.58 -7.52 -14.25
C ARG A 752 13.90 -7.95 -14.91
N SER A 753 13.90 -9.10 -15.59
CA SER A 753 15.09 -9.64 -16.27
C SER A 753 14.72 -10.15 -17.65
N VAL A 754 15.29 -9.52 -18.68
CA VAL A 754 15.08 -9.89 -20.09
C VAL A 754 15.39 -11.37 -20.36
N PRO A 755 16.55 -11.93 -19.93
CA PRO A 755 16.83 -13.35 -20.12
C PRO A 755 15.79 -14.31 -19.49
N HIS A 756 15.19 -13.93 -18.35
CA HIS A 756 14.14 -14.76 -17.72
C HIS A 756 12.83 -14.70 -18.49
N VAL A 757 12.49 -13.55 -19.09
CA VAL A 757 11.33 -13.42 -19.99
C VAL A 757 11.53 -14.32 -21.21
N VAL A 758 12.68 -14.25 -21.86
CA VAL A 758 13.04 -15.09 -23.02
C VAL A 758 12.94 -16.58 -22.66
N ARG A 759 13.58 -17.00 -21.56
CA ARG A 759 13.48 -18.38 -21.05
C ARG A 759 12.04 -18.81 -20.83
N LEU A 760 11.21 -17.97 -20.21
CA LEU A 760 9.83 -18.34 -19.93
C LEU A 760 8.99 -18.48 -21.20
N VAL A 761 9.19 -17.62 -22.21
CA VAL A 761 8.53 -17.74 -23.52
C VAL A 761 8.93 -19.04 -24.22
N ARG A 762 10.23 -19.38 -24.21
CA ARG A 762 10.74 -20.67 -24.73
C ARG A 762 10.04 -21.85 -24.07
N LYS A 763 10.03 -21.87 -22.73
CA LYS A 763 9.42 -22.94 -21.94
C LYS A 763 7.92 -23.05 -22.18
N LEU A 764 7.22 -21.92 -22.25
CA LEU A 764 5.78 -21.91 -22.52
C LEU A 764 5.47 -22.56 -23.87
N HIS A 765 6.23 -22.20 -24.92
CA HIS A 765 6.05 -22.80 -26.24
C HIS A 765 6.33 -24.32 -26.26
N GLN A 766 7.46 -24.74 -25.69
CA GLN A 766 7.85 -26.15 -25.65
C GLN A 766 6.87 -27.00 -24.83
N ASN A 767 6.48 -26.52 -23.65
CA ASN A 767 5.58 -27.23 -22.75
C ASN A 767 4.16 -27.33 -23.31
N LEU A 768 3.65 -26.30 -23.99
CA LEU A 768 2.35 -26.39 -24.67
C LEU A 768 2.38 -27.39 -25.82
N ARG A 769 3.45 -27.44 -26.62
CA ARG A 769 3.57 -28.45 -27.69
C ARG A 769 3.60 -29.87 -27.12
N ARG A 770 4.34 -30.09 -26.03
CA ARG A 770 4.38 -31.37 -25.33
C ARG A 770 2.99 -31.75 -24.82
N LEU A 771 2.29 -30.82 -24.17
CA LEU A 771 0.93 -31.03 -23.65
C LEU A 771 -0.07 -31.37 -24.76
N GLU A 772 -0.06 -30.63 -25.87
CA GLU A 772 -0.93 -30.87 -27.02
C GLU A 772 -0.69 -32.27 -27.63
N THR A 773 0.57 -32.67 -27.73
CA THR A 773 0.95 -34.00 -28.22
C THR A 773 0.47 -35.10 -27.27
N GLU A 774 0.67 -34.94 -25.96
CA GLU A 774 0.15 -35.86 -24.93
C GLU A 774 -1.38 -36.00 -25.04
N ARG A 775 -2.10 -34.90 -25.24
CA ARG A 775 -3.57 -34.92 -25.36
C ARG A 775 -4.05 -35.62 -26.63
N LEU A 776 -3.36 -35.44 -27.75
CA LEU A 776 -3.69 -36.15 -28.99
C LEU A 776 -3.50 -37.67 -28.84
N GLN A 777 -2.45 -38.11 -28.14
CA GLN A 777 -2.17 -39.52 -27.88
C GLN A 777 -3.19 -40.18 -26.94
N VAL A 778 -3.79 -39.43 -26.01
CA VAL A 778 -4.84 -39.94 -25.11
C VAL A 778 -6.22 -39.97 -25.80
N ALA A 779 -6.43 -39.12 -26.81
CA ALA A 779 -7.67 -39.06 -27.57
C ALA A 779 -7.75 -40.07 -28.73
N SER A 780 -6.60 -40.57 -29.20
CA SER A 780 -6.45 -41.68 -30.16
C SER A 780 -6.46 -43.03 -29.47
#